data_AF-A0A812J8X3-F1
#
_entry.id   AF-A0A812J8X3-F1
#
_cell.length_a   1.000
_cell.length_b   1.000
_cell.length_c   1.000
_cell.angle_alpha   90.00
_cell.angle_beta   90.00
_cell.angle_gamma   90.00
#
_symmetry.space_group_name_H-M   'P 1'
#
loop_
_entity.id
_entity.type
_entity.pdbx_description
1 polymer ?
#
loop_
_entity_poly.entity_id
_entity_poly.type
_entity_poly.pdbx_seq_one_letter_code
_entity_poly.pdbx_strand_id
1 'polypeptide(L)'
;MEEMVQKGKSEIEAEKTQFAEYVKFCEDTTAEKKTAIEDADERISGLTASIDKASSDVDQLTTEIAELDSIIASTSAEKANATAIRKKEAADFSAALTDYVDSITAMGKALTALKEQPKTRPQTTSLLQMSDLYRAKGNLSPSEASKYLDAFLTGHASKSESLLAETSEPEAAGYEFQSNGVISMLEKLESQFKEEKEDLKAEEQKKKNAFKSLVTGLDSENTDASKSKESKLGEKGSISEQKAKDEAELADTSATRKEDAKYKKDLEMSWGERTAEFKSRQKLRAEELEALGKAIEIISGDAVTGSAGKHLPSLLQGTAMAIVSANRSRDSRMLRTPSFRKVADFLQEKAAALHSQELAALAMRVQADPIDKVKEMIENMITRMEKDAAAEATKKAWCQEELAENKEAREAKDDEIEGLQADEAKLQSSLEQLALDLAELDKQVKDMNAAMTKATGIRQKEKEENTVAIKDAKAAQTAVAEALSVLNEFYAKAGQATAFTQVTAGPQPFEKPYTGMGAESGGVLGMIEVIQSDFARLEAETTAAEQSAAKEYESFMDDSKLDLASKEKDISHKSSRKDSETQALASVQTDLANVKKELDAVMKTYDELKPQCADASASYEERKAKRDAEIKSLEQAMDALNIAR
;
A
#
# COMPACT_ATOMS: atom_id res chain seq x y z
N MET A 1 17.07 20.31 -76.35
CA MET A 1 15.73 20.78 -75.88
C MET A 1 14.75 19.63 -75.73
N GLU A 2 14.47 18.80 -76.74
CA GLU A 2 13.59 17.63 -76.54
C GLU A 2 14.07 16.69 -75.41
N GLU A 3 15.37 16.42 -75.34
CA GLU A 3 15.98 15.68 -74.23
C GLU A 3 15.80 16.38 -72.86
N MET A 4 15.82 17.72 -72.83
CA MET A 4 15.54 18.49 -71.61
C MET A 4 14.07 18.39 -71.19
N VAL A 5 13.14 18.35 -72.14
CA VAL A 5 11.71 18.12 -71.86
C VAL A 5 11.46 16.70 -71.36
N GLN A 6 12.14 15.69 -71.92
CA GLN A 6 12.05 14.31 -71.40
C GLN A 6 12.69 14.19 -70.00
N LYS A 7 13.84 14.82 -69.79
CA LYS A 7 14.52 14.86 -68.49
C LYS A 7 13.67 15.56 -67.42
N GLY A 8 13.14 16.76 -67.69
CA GLY A 8 12.27 17.47 -66.75
C GLY A 8 10.98 16.71 -66.42
N LYS A 9 10.40 15.97 -67.38
CA LYS A 9 9.29 15.03 -67.10
C LYS A 9 9.71 13.90 -66.16
N SER A 10 10.89 13.32 -66.37
CA SER A 10 11.44 12.29 -65.49
C SER A 10 11.72 12.82 -64.07
N GLU A 11 12.24 14.03 -63.95
CA GLU A 11 12.52 14.69 -62.67
C GLU A 11 11.25 15.06 -61.91
N ILE A 12 10.17 15.44 -62.61
CA ILE A 12 8.85 15.64 -62.00
C ILE A 12 8.29 14.34 -61.39
N GLU A 13 8.38 13.21 -62.09
CA GLU A 13 7.88 11.92 -61.58
C GLU A 13 8.79 11.33 -60.48
N ALA A 14 10.10 11.57 -60.56
CA ALA A 14 11.04 11.24 -59.48
C ALA A 14 10.71 12.03 -58.20
N GLU A 15 10.57 13.36 -58.29
CA GLU A 15 10.24 14.23 -57.15
C GLU A 15 8.88 13.85 -56.54
N LYS A 16 7.86 13.54 -57.35
CA LYS A 16 6.56 13.02 -56.87
C LYS A 16 6.71 11.72 -56.08
N THR A 17 7.56 10.81 -56.55
CA THR A 17 7.80 9.52 -55.89
C THR A 17 8.50 9.72 -54.55
N GLN A 18 9.54 10.55 -54.50
CA GLN A 18 10.23 10.90 -53.25
C GLN A 18 9.30 11.61 -52.27
N PHE A 19 8.51 12.59 -52.75
CA PHE A 19 7.57 13.31 -51.91
C PHE A 19 6.46 12.40 -51.37
N ALA A 20 6.01 11.39 -52.11
CA ALA A 20 5.09 10.36 -51.60
C ALA A 20 5.73 9.47 -50.52
N GLU A 21 7.01 9.10 -50.65
CA GLU A 21 7.75 8.41 -49.57
C GLU A 21 7.84 9.26 -48.29
N TYR A 22 8.06 10.57 -48.45
CA TYR A 22 8.14 11.54 -47.35
C TYR A 22 6.78 11.83 -46.70
N VAL A 23 5.71 12.03 -47.47
CA VAL A 23 4.34 12.19 -46.95
C VAL A 23 3.95 10.98 -46.12
N LYS A 24 4.15 9.76 -46.65
CA LYS A 24 3.84 8.54 -45.90
C LYS A 24 4.67 8.43 -44.62
N PHE A 25 5.95 8.81 -44.66
CA PHE A 25 6.78 8.90 -43.45
C PHE A 25 6.19 9.86 -42.40
N CYS A 26 5.74 11.05 -42.82
CA CYS A 26 5.12 12.00 -41.90
C CYS A 26 3.79 11.47 -41.33
N GLU A 27 2.95 10.85 -42.16
CA GLU A 27 1.68 10.25 -41.73
C GLU A 27 1.89 9.11 -40.73
N ASP A 28 2.75 8.13 -41.06
CA ASP A 28 3.07 6.97 -40.21
C ASP A 28 3.59 7.46 -38.83
N THR A 29 4.64 8.30 -38.83
CA THR A 29 5.29 8.75 -37.58
C THR A 29 4.43 9.73 -36.76
N THR A 30 3.61 10.58 -37.41
CA THR A 30 2.67 11.46 -36.68
C THR A 30 1.58 10.67 -35.98
N ALA A 31 1.11 9.57 -36.58
CA ALA A 31 0.15 8.66 -35.97
C ALA A 31 0.76 7.91 -34.77
N GLU A 32 1.97 7.37 -34.92
CA GLU A 32 2.72 6.72 -33.82
C GLU A 32 2.92 7.68 -32.62
N LYS A 33 3.40 8.90 -32.88
CA LYS A 33 3.59 9.92 -31.83
C LYS A 33 2.28 10.35 -31.19
N LYS A 34 1.18 10.41 -31.94
CA LYS A 34 -0.15 10.71 -31.38
C LYS A 34 -0.57 9.63 -30.37
N THR A 35 -0.45 8.35 -30.72
CA THR A 35 -0.78 7.24 -29.81
C THR A 35 0.10 7.30 -28.56
N ALA A 36 1.42 7.47 -28.70
CA ALA A 36 2.33 7.56 -27.56
C ALA A 36 2.00 8.72 -26.60
N ILE A 37 1.51 9.86 -27.12
CA ILE A 37 1.05 10.99 -26.29
C ILE A 37 -0.27 10.66 -25.58
N GLU A 38 -1.20 9.99 -26.26
CA GLU A 38 -2.49 9.56 -25.68
C GLU A 38 -2.26 8.53 -24.55
N ASP A 39 -1.44 7.50 -24.78
CA ASP A 39 -1.05 6.51 -23.77
C ASP A 39 -0.34 7.16 -22.57
N ALA A 40 0.56 8.11 -22.82
CA ALA A 40 1.26 8.82 -21.75
C ALA A 40 0.36 9.78 -20.97
N ASP A 41 -0.61 10.45 -21.60
CA ASP A 41 -1.62 11.28 -20.93
C ASP A 41 -2.54 10.42 -20.05
N GLU A 42 -2.92 9.21 -20.48
CA GLU A 42 -3.64 8.24 -19.64
C GLU A 42 -2.80 7.78 -18.44
N ARG A 43 -1.51 7.45 -18.67
CA ARG A 43 -0.59 7.02 -17.59
C ARG A 43 -0.36 8.14 -16.57
N ILE A 44 -0.17 9.38 -17.01
CA ILE A 44 -0.04 10.58 -16.16
C ILE A 44 -1.28 10.77 -15.29
N SER A 45 -2.48 10.61 -15.86
CA SER A 45 -3.75 10.71 -15.11
C SER A 45 -3.86 9.62 -14.04
N GLY A 46 -3.52 8.37 -14.38
CA GLY A 46 -3.52 7.24 -13.45
C GLY A 46 -2.51 7.40 -12.31
N LEU A 47 -1.28 7.83 -12.62
CA LEU A 47 -0.24 8.10 -11.62
C LEU A 47 -0.65 9.25 -10.69
N THR A 48 -1.21 10.34 -11.22
CA THR A 48 -1.72 11.46 -10.40
C THR A 48 -2.77 10.99 -9.41
N ALA A 49 -3.76 10.21 -9.86
CA ALA A 49 -4.79 9.65 -8.98
C ALA A 49 -4.23 8.66 -7.92
N SER A 50 -3.20 7.89 -8.27
CA SER A 50 -2.47 7.02 -7.32
C SER A 50 -1.78 7.83 -6.23
N ILE A 51 -1.05 8.89 -6.61
CA ILE A 51 -0.31 9.79 -5.70
C ILE A 51 -1.27 10.54 -4.76
N ASP A 52 -2.39 11.05 -5.28
CA ASP A 52 -3.41 11.75 -4.48
C ASP A 52 -4.03 10.80 -3.45
N LYS A 53 -4.40 9.58 -3.88
CA LYS A 53 -4.90 8.54 -2.96
C LYS A 53 -3.88 8.19 -1.90
N ALA A 54 -2.64 7.89 -2.30
CA ALA A 54 -1.56 7.54 -1.38
C ALA A 54 -1.26 8.67 -0.38
N SER A 55 -1.40 9.94 -0.79
CA SER A 55 -1.28 11.07 0.13
C SER A 55 -2.41 11.11 1.16
N SER A 56 -3.66 10.90 0.73
CA SER A 56 -4.82 10.84 1.62
C SER A 56 -4.71 9.67 2.61
N ASP A 57 -4.30 8.49 2.14
CA ASP A 57 -4.14 7.28 2.95
C ASP A 57 -3.02 7.50 4.00
N VAL A 58 -1.91 8.16 3.63
CA VAL A 58 -0.82 8.54 4.56
C VAL A 58 -1.28 9.54 5.61
N ASP A 59 -2.09 10.54 5.26
CA ASP A 59 -2.61 11.54 6.20
C ASP A 59 -3.63 10.91 7.19
N GLN A 60 -4.48 10.00 6.70
CA GLN A 60 -5.39 9.22 7.53
C GLN A 60 -4.61 8.34 8.51
N LEU A 61 -3.67 7.51 8.03
CA LEU A 61 -2.85 6.64 8.88
C LEU A 61 -2.05 7.44 9.91
N THR A 62 -1.57 8.64 9.55
CA THR A 62 -0.89 9.54 10.49
C THR A 62 -1.80 9.97 11.64
N THR A 63 -3.08 10.22 11.35
CA THR A 63 -4.08 10.59 12.36
C THR A 63 -4.41 9.41 13.26
N GLU A 64 -4.69 8.24 12.69
CA GLU A 64 -5.00 7.01 13.43
C GLU A 64 -3.83 6.56 14.34
N ILE A 65 -2.58 6.69 13.86
CA ILE A 65 -1.38 6.41 14.68
C ILE A 65 -1.31 7.38 15.88
N ALA A 66 -1.67 8.65 15.71
CA ALA A 66 -1.66 9.62 16.80
C ALA A 66 -2.78 9.37 17.84
N GLU A 67 -3.94 8.88 17.39
CA GLU A 67 -5.02 8.43 18.28
C GLU A 67 -4.59 7.19 19.10
N LEU A 68 -3.96 6.21 18.45
CA LEU A 68 -3.40 5.03 19.14
C LEU A 68 -2.30 5.41 20.14
N ASP A 69 -1.41 6.35 19.80
CA ASP A 69 -0.43 6.89 20.75
C ASP A 69 -1.09 7.56 21.97
N SER A 70 -2.23 8.24 21.78
CA SER A 70 -3.00 8.81 22.89
C SER A 70 -3.60 7.72 23.79
N ILE A 71 -4.11 6.63 23.22
CA ILE A 71 -4.68 5.48 23.96
C ILE A 71 -3.60 4.76 24.77
N ILE A 72 -2.45 4.49 24.15
CA ILE A 72 -1.26 3.90 24.81
C ILE A 72 -0.82 4.77 25.99
N ALA A 73 -0.81 6.09 25.83
CA ALA A 73 -0.44 7.02 26.89
C ALA A 73 -1.48 7.06 28.03
N SER A 74 -2.78 7.08 27.73
CA SER A 74 -3.84 7.14 28.75
C SER A 74 -3.93 5.84 29.55
N THR A 75 -3.97 4.69 28.89
CA THR A 75 -4.03 3.36 29.54
C THR A 75 -2.80 3.11 30.43
N SER A 76 -1.60 3.48 29.96
CA SER A 76 -0.38 3.42 30.76
C SER A 76 -0.43 4.31 32.00
N ALA A 77 -0.99 5.53 31.88
CA ALA A 77 -1.17 6.44 33.01
C ALA A 77 -2.21 5.92 34.01
N GLU A 78 -3.32 5.36 33.54
CA GLU A 78 -4.34 4.73 34.38
C GLU A 78 -3.79 3.52 35.14
N LYS A 79 -3.03 2.65 34.47
CA LYS A 79 -2.35 1.51 35.12
C LYS A 79 -1.37 1.98 36.20
N ALA A 80 -0.61 3.05 35.94
CA ALA A 80 0.29 3.64 36.93
C ALA A 80 -0.47 4.21 38.15
N ASN A 81 -1.55 4.94 37.92
CA ASN A 81 -2.40 5.51 38.97
C ASN A 81 -3.08 4.42 39.82
N ALA A 82 -3.69 3.41 39.18
CA ALA A 82 -4.28 2.26 39.87
C ALA A 82 -3.23 1.52 40.70
N THR A 83 -2.03 1.32 40.18
CA THR A 83 -0.91 0.68 40.89
C THR A 83 -0.46 1.51 42.12
N ALA A 84 -0.44 2.83 42.02
CA ALA A 84 -0.10 3.72 43.13
C ALA A 84 -1.16 3.67 44.25
N ILE A 85 -2.45 3.71 43.89
CA ILE A 85 -3.57 3.56 44.83
C ILE A 85 -3.48 2.20 45.52
N ARG A 86 -3.31 1.12 44.75
CA ARG A 86 -3.27 -0.24 45.29
C ARG A 86 -2.10 -0.48 46.25
N LYS A 87 -0.93 0.12 45.99
CA LYS A 87 0.22 0.09 46.93
C LYS A 87 -0.12 0.72 48.27
N LYS A 88 -0.87 1.84 48.27
CA LYS A 88 -1.33 2.49 49.50
C LYS A 88 -2.33 1.60 50.25
N GLU A 89 -3.35 1.10 49.56
CA GLU A 89 -4.36 0.22 50.17
C GLU A 89 -3.75 -1.06 50.78
N ALA A 90 -2.73 -1.64 50.13
CA ALA A 90 -2.03 -2.81 50.66
C ALA A 90 -1.24 -2.50 51.95
N ALA A 91 -0.66 -1.31 52.05
CA ALA A 91 0.01 -0.85 53.28
C ALA A 91 -1.01 -0.58 54.40
N ASP A 92 -2.11 0.10 54.08
CA ASP A 92 -3.21 0.37 55.02
C ASP A 92 -3.84 -0.94 55.54
N PHE A 93 -4.07 -1.93 54.66
CA PHE A 93 -4.50 -3.28 55.04
C PHE A 93 -3.48 -4.00 55.95
N SER A 94 -2.19 -3.95 55.63
CA SER A 94 -1.16 -4.63 56.42
C SER A 94 -1.04 -4.04 57.83
N ALA A 95 -1.19 -2.72 57.97
CA ALA A 95 -1.23 -2.05 59.27
C ALA A 95 -2.46 -2.48 60.08
N ALA A 96 -3.66 -2.40 59.48
CA ALA A 96 -4.90 -2.82 60.13
C ALA A 96 -4.87 -4.32 60.53
N LEU A 97 -4.37 -5.20 59.67
CA LEU A 97 -4.25 -6.63 59.98
C LEU A 97 -3.31 -6.89 61.17
N THR A 98 -2.22 -6.12 61.28
CA THR A 98 -1.30 -6.18 62.43
C THR A 98 -2.02 -5.74 63.71
N ASP A 99 -2.71 -4.59 63.68
CA ASP A 99 -3.50 -4.09 64.81
C ASP A 99 -4.53 -5.13 65.30
N TYR A 100 -5.26 -5.80 64.40
CA TYR A 100 -6.19 -6.89 64.77
C TYR A 100 -5.45 -8.10 65.38
N VAL A 101 -4.35 -8.56 64.78
CA VAL A 101 -3.58 -9.72 65.28
C VAL A 101 -3.00 -9.46 66.67
N ASP A 102 -2.40 -8.30 66.89
CA ASP A 102 -1.80 -7.93 68.16
C ASP A 102 -2.88 -7.75 69.24
N SER A 103 -4.01 -7.14 68.91
CA SER A 103 -5.13 -6.94 69.84
C SER A 103 -5.81 -8.26 70.24
N ILE A 104 -6.04 -9.18 69.29
CA ILE A 104 -6.56 -10.52 69.60
C ILE A 104 -5.56 -11.27 70.51
N THR A 105 -4.26 -11.15 70.24
CA THR A 105 -3.21 -11.78 71.04
C THR A 105 -3.15 -11.19 72.46
N ALA A 106 -3.30 -9.87 72.60
CA ALA A 106 -3.36 -9.19 73.90
C ALA A 106 -4.62 -9.57 74.69
N MET A 107 -5.78 -9.67 74.03
CA MET A 107 -7.02 -10.14 74.67
C MET A 107 -6.91 -11.59 75.14
N GLY A 108 -6.36 -12.49 74.34
CA GLY A 108 -6.13 -13.88 74.74
C GLY A 108 -5.21 -13.99 75.96
N LYS A 109 -4.10 -13.24 75.98
CA LYS A 109 -3.21 -13.16 77.16
C LYS A 109 -3.92 -12.60 78.39
N ALA A 110 -4.73 -11.55 78.24
CA ALA A 110 -5.47 -10.94 79.33
C ALA A 110 -6.55 -11.89 79.88
N LEU A 111 -7.26 -12.61 79.01
CA LEU A 111 -8.24 -13.64 79.39
C LEU A 111 -7.60 -14.79 80.17
N THR A 112 -6.46 -15.31 79.73
CA THR A 112 -5.70 -16.32 80.48
C THR A 112 -5.29 -15.78 81.85
N ALA A 113 -4.69 -14.59 81.91
CA ALA A 113 -4.27 -13.96 83.17
C ALA A 113 -5.43 -13.66 84.14
N LEU A 114 -6.64 -13.41 83.62
CA LEU A 114 -7.86 -13.22 84.41
C LEU A 114 -8.50 -14.53 84.89
N LYS A 115 -8.32 -15.62 84.14
CA LYS A 115 -8.84 -16.97 84.47
C LYS A 115 -7.94 -17.73 85.45
N GLU A 116 -6.63 -17.45 85.46
CA GLU A 116 -5.65 -18.14 86.31
C GLU A 116 -5.41 -17.50 87.69
N GLN A 117 -5.88 -16.26 87.94
CA GLN A 117 -5.58 -15.53 89.18
C GLN A 117 -6.56 -15.83 90.35
N PRO A 118 -6.07 -15.84 91.61
CA PRO A 118 -6.91 -15.99 92.79
C PRO A 118 -7.79 -14.74 93.04
N LYS A 119 -8.96 -14.95 93.64
CA LYS A 119 -10.08 -13.98 93.78
C LYS A 119 -9.81 -12.64 94.51
N THR A 120 -8.60 -12.38 94.99
CA THR A 120 -8.28 -11.23 95.84
C THR A 120 -7.05 -10.46 95.33
N ARG A 121 -7.29 -9.36 94.63
CA ARG A 121 -6.31 -8.32 94.25
C ARG A 121 -7.00 -6.95 94.22
N PRO A 122 -6.25 -5.83 94.40
CA PRO A 122 -6.80 -4.49 94.28
C PRO A 122 -7.21 -4.18 92.82
N GLN A 123 -8.12 -3.22 92.64
CA GLN A 123 -8.81 -2.96 91.37
C GLN A 123 -7.87 -2.61 90.21
N THR A 124 -8.07 -3.28 89.08
CA THR A 124 -7.32 -3.08 87.83
C THR A 124 -7.99 -1.98 86.98
N THR A 125 -7.63 -0.72 87.28
CA THR A 125 -8.26 0.48 86.71
C THR A 125 -8.30 0.55 85.19
N SER A 126 -7.28 0.03 84.49
CA SER A 126 -7.22 0.04 83.01
C SER A 126 -8.30 -0.82 82.35
N LEU A 127 -8.64 -1.99 82.91
CA LEU A 127 -9.73 -2.83 82.39
C LEU A 127 -11.10 -2.24 82.70
N LEU A 128 -11.26 -1.54 83.84
CA LEU A 128 -12.49 -0.82 84.16
C LEU A 128 -12.72 0.30 83.13
N GLN A 129 -11.71 1.15 82.90
CA GLN A 129 -11.74 2.23 81.91
C GLN A 129 -12.08 1.72 80.51
N MET A 130 -11.49 0.60 80.08
CA MET A 130 -11.83 -0.08 78.83
C MET A 130 -13.29 -0.54 78.79
N SER A 131 -13.81 -1.10 79.90
CA SER A 131 -15.19 -1.58 79.98
C SER A 131 -16.23 -0.44 79.98
N ASP A 132 -15.90 0.70 80.60
CA ASP A 132 -16.75 1.89 80.59
C ASP A 132 -16.70 2.59 79.22
N LEU A 133 -15.54 2.63 78.55
CA LEU A 133 -15.41 3.09 77.16
C LEU A 133 -16.20 2.22 76.19
N TYR A 134 -16.13 0.89 76.32
CA TYR A 134 -16.93 -0.03 75.51
C TYR A 134 -18.43 0.15 75.77
N ARG A 135 -18.84 0.33 77.02
CA ARG A 135 -20.24 0.63 77.38
C ARG A 135 -20.71 1.98 76.84
N ALA A 136 -19.82 2.97 76.73
CA ALA A 136 -20.13 4.31 76.22
C ALA A 136 -20.15 4.39 74.69
N LYS A 137 -19.25 3.69 74.00
CA LYS A 137 -19.12 3.71 72.53
C LYS A 137 -19.92 2.61 71.81
N GLY A 138 -20.19 1.48 72.46
CA GLY A 138 -20.77 0.29 71.84
C GLY A 138 -19.80 -0.55 71.00
N ASN A 139 -18.65 0.02 70.59
CA ASN A 139 -17.51 -0.69 70.01
C ASN A 139 -16.19 -0.14 70.58
N LEU A 140 -15.09 -0.85 70.33
CA LEU A 140 -13.72 -0.40 70.58
C LEU A 140 -12.89 -0.77 69.36
N SER A 141 -12.02 0.11 68.86
CA SER A 141 -11.07 -0.30 67.82
C SER A 141 -9.94 -1.18 68.40
N PRO A 142 -9.27 -2.01 67.58
CA PRO A 142 -8.12 -2.80 68.01
C PRO A 142 -7.04 -1.94 68.70
N SER A 143 -6.64 -0.83 68.06
CA SER A 143 -5.67 0.13 68.62
C SER A 143 -6.12 0.76 69.94
N GLU A 144 -7.42 0.90 70.22
CA GLU A 144 -7.91 1.36 71.52
C GLU A 144 -7.88 0.23 72.56
N ALA A 145 -8.35 -0.96 72.22
CA ALA A 145 -8.33 -2.12 73.11
C ALA A 145 -6.91 -2.48 73.56
N SER A 146 -5.97 -2.58 72.61
CA SER A 146 -4.58 -2.94 72.86
C SER A 146 -3.91 -2.03 73.90
N LYS A 147 -4.15 -0.70 73.84
CA LYS A 147 -3.60 0.27 74.82
C LYS A 147 -4.00 -0.03 76.27
N TYR A 148 -5.25 -0.42 76.52
CA TYR A 148 -5.72 -0.75 77.87
C TYR A 148 -5.30 -2.17 78.30
N LEU A 149 -5.20 -3.10 77.35
CA LEU A 149 -4.73 -4.46 77.57
C LEU A 149 -3.24 -4.51 77.92
N ASP A 150 -2.38 -3.76 77.22
CA ASP A 150 -0.95 -3.67 77.52
C ASP A 150 -0.69 -3.00 78.87
N ALA A 151 -1.44 -1.94 79.21
CA ALA A 151 -1.39 -1.32 80.54
C ALA A 151 -1.79 -2.31 81.66
N PHE A 152 -2.75 -3.20 81.39
CA PHE A 152 -3.12 -4.29 82.30
C PHE A 152 -2.02 -5.37 82.40
N LEU A 153 -1.51 -5.86 81.27
CA LEU A 153 -0.53 -6.96 81.20
C LEU A 153 0.85 -6.57 81.75
N THR A 154 1.27 -5.32 81.61
CA THR A 154 2.56 -4.80 82.12
C THR A 154 2.51 -4.37 83.60
N GLY A 155 1.33 -4.45 84.24
CA GLY A 155 1.11 -4.02 85.62
C GLY A 155 1.27 -2.51 85.85
N HIS A 156 1.52 -1.73 84.80
CA HIS A 156 1.59 -0.28 84.85
C HIS A 156 0.20 0.29 84.58
N ALA A 157 -0.54 0.58 85.65
CA ALA A 157 -1.64 1.53 85.57
C ALA A 157 -1.07 2.83 84.96
N SER A 158 -1.49 3.16 83.74
CA SER A 158 -0.97 4.32 83.04
C SER A 158 -1.29 5.57 83.85
N LYS A 159 -0.25 6.34 84.20
CA LYS A 159 -0.41 7.74 84.64
C LYS A 159 -0.79 8.60 83.44
N SER A 160 -1.95 8.30 82.85
CA SER A 160 -2.72 9.23 82.01
C SER A 160 -3.72 9.93 82.93
N GLU A 161 -3.80 11.25 82.82
CA GLU A 161 -4.28 12.13 83.89
C GLU A 161 -5.72 11.84 84.35
N SER A 162 -5.86 11.45 85.62
CA SER A 162 -7.16 11.50 86.31
C SER A 162 -7.51 12.97 86.55
N LEU A 163 -8.48 13.49 85.81
CA LEU A 163 -8.94 14.88 85.95
C LEU A 163 -9.99 15.05 87.08
N LEU A 164 -10.15 14.09 88.00
CA LEU A 164 -11.10 14.17 89.11
C LEU A 164 -10.52 13.68 90.44
N ALA A 165 -10.05 14.67 91.21
CA ALA A 165 -10.08 14.81 92.66
C ALA A 165 -9.37 13.81 93.60
N GLU A 166 -8.59 14.39 94.52
CA GLU A 166 -8.03 13.76 95.71
C GLU A 166 -9.11 13.47 96.77
N THR A 167 -9.13 12.25 97.33
CA THR A 167 -9.37 12.03 98.77
C THR A 167 -8.73 10.70 99.19
N SER A 168 -7.93 10.73 100.25
CA SER A 168 -7.29 9.57 100.87
C SER A 168 -8.13 9.00 102.02
N GLU A 169 -8.36 7.68 102.07
CA GLU A 169 -8.53 6.85 103.30
C GLU A 169 -8.55 5.33 102.92
N PRO A 170 -8.53 4.37 103.88
CA PRO A 170 -7.69 3.17 103.79
C PRO A 170 -8.30 1.93 103.09
N GLU A 171 -7.45 0.90 102.93
CA GLU A 171 -7.73 -0.40 102.30
C GLU A 171 -9.01 -1.10 102.82
N ALA A 172 -10.10 -0.97 102.05
CA ALA A 172 -11.26 -1.84 102.17
C ALA A 172 -11.03 -3.15 101.37
N ALA A 173 -10.34 -4.11 101.97
CA ALA A 173 -10.24 -5.47 101.45
C ALA A 173 -11.60 -6.20 101.56
N GLY A 174 -12.53 -5.88 100.66
CA GLY A 174 -13.90 -6.42 100.69
C GLY A 174 -14.71 -6.33 99.39
N TYR A 175 -14.16 -5.75 98.31
CA TYR A 175 -14.80 -5.80 97.00
C TYR A 175 -14.29 -7.03 96.23
N GLU A 176 -15.08 -8.12 96.20
CA GLU A 176 -14.82 -9.23 95.28
C GLU A 176 -14.79 -8.68 93.84
N PHE A 177 -13.65 -8.81 93.17
CA PHE A 177 -13.52 -8.40 91.78
C PHE A 177 -14.42 -9.29 90.92
N GLN A 178 -15.52 -8.72 90.40
CA GLN A 178 -16.49 -9.41 89.55
C GLN A 178 -15.94 -9.63 88.13
N SER A 179 -14.84 -10.39 88.04
CA SER A 179 -14.11 -10.70 86.81
C SER A 179 -15.01 -11.25 85.71
N ASN A 180 -16.04 -12.04 86.06
CA ASN A 180 -16.98 -12.67 85.12
C ASN A 180 -17.58 -11.68 84.10
N GLY A 181 -17.89 -10.44 84.50
CA GLY A 181 -18.42 -9.42 83.59
C GLY A 181 -17.39 -8.92 82.58
N VAL A 182 -16.15 -8.71 83.03
CA VAL A 182 -15.02 -8.27 82.19
C VAL A 182 -14.53 -9.40 81.29
N ILE A 183 -14.49 -10.64 81.79
CA ILE A 183 -14.20 -11.85 81.01
C ILE A 183 -15.23 -12.01 79.89
N SER A 184 -16.54 -11.94 80.20
CA SER A 184 -17.59 -12.03 79.18
C SER A 184 -17.51 -10.92 78.12
N MET A 185 -17.12 -9.70 78.50
CA MET A 185 -16.87 -8.61 77.56
C MET A 185 -15.66 -8.91 76.66
N LEU A 186 -14.54 -9.34 77.25
CA LEU A 186 -13.32 -9.65 76.51
C LEU A 186 -13.50 -10.83 75.55
N GLU A 187 -14.21 -11.88 75.95
CA GLU A 187 -14.53 -13.02 75.07
C GLU A 187 -15.40 -12.59 73.88
N LYS A 188 -16.36 -11.68 74.09
CA LYS A 188 -17.17 -11.11 73.00
C LYS A 188 -16.35 -10.21 72.08
N LEU A 189 -15.50 -9.34 72.63
CA LEU A 189 -14.65 -8.45 71.85
C LEU A 189 -13.58 -9.23 71.06
N GLU A 190 -13.03 -10.30 71.63
CA GLU A 190 -12.12 -11.21 70.94
C GLU A 190 -12.82 -11.96 69.79
N SER A 191 -14.08 -12.37 69.98
CA SER A 191 -14.89 -12.95 68.91
C SER A 191 -15.17 -11.93 67.79
N GLN A 192 -15.55 -10.70 68.15
CA GLN A 192 -15.82 -9.62 67.18
C GLN A 192 -14.57 -9.27 66.38
N PHE A 193 -13.40 -9.11 67.01
CA PHE A 193 -12.17 -8.82 66.27
C PHE A 193 -11.70 -9.98 65.39
N LYS A 194 -12.03 -11.24 65.74
CA LYS A 194 -11.79 -12.39 64.85
C LYS A 194 -12.67 -12.33 63.61
N GLU A 195 -13.95 -12.01 63.77
CA GLU A 195 -14.90 -11.81 62.66
C GLU A 195 -14.47 -10.63 61.76
N GLU A 196 -14.27 -9.44 62.34
CA GLU A 196 -13.82 -8.23 61.61
C GLU A 196 -12.47 -8.42 60.89
N LYS A 197 -11.57 -9.26 61.43
CA LYS A 197 -10.29 -9.61 60.79
C LYS A 197 -10.47 -10.49 59.56
N GLU A 198 -11.37 -11.48 59.60
CA GLU A 198 -11.64 -12.32 58.43
C GLU A 198 -12.44 -11.55 57.37
N ASP A 199 -13.35 -10.65 57.77
CA ASP A 199 -13.99 -9.68 56.87
C ASP A 199 -12.96 -8.75 56.20
N LEU A 200 -12.01 -8.21 56.97
CA LEU A 200 -10.93 -7.35 56.44
C LEU A 200 -10.08 -8.10 55.38
N LYS A 201 -9.78 -9.39 55.61
CA LYS A 201 -9.10 -10.25 54.63
C LYS A 201 -9.97 -10.50 53.39
N ALA A 202 -11.27 -10.73 53.57
CA ALA A 202 -12.19 -10.97 52.47
C ALA A 202 -12.31 -9.73 51.56
N GLU A 203 -12.41 -8.54 52.14
CA GLU A 203 -12.41 -7.26 51.40
C GLU A 203 -11.08 -7.00 50.68
N GLU A 204 -9.94 -7.24 51.34
CA GLU A 204 -8.63 -7.16 50.69
C GLU A 204 -8.51 -8.14 49.51
N GLN A 205 -9.08 -9.35 49.61
CA GLN A 205 -9.09 -10.29 48.49
C GLN A 205 -9.98 -9.82 47.34
N LYS A 206 -11.15 -9.22 47.62
CA LYS A 206 -11.98 -8.56 46.60
C LYS A 206 -11.21 -7.44 45.89
N LYS A 207 -10.52 -6.57 46.65
CA LYS A 207 -9.68 -5.50 46.10
C LYS A 207 -8.51 -6.01 45.26
N LYS A 208 -7.82 -7.06 45.70
CA LYS A 208 -6.76 -7.75 44.92
C LYS A 208 -7.29 -8.27 43.60
N ASN A 209 -8.45 -8.94 43.61
CA ASN A 209 -9.05 -9.51 42.41
C ASN A 209 -9.48 -8.38 41.44
N ALA A 210 -10.17 -7.35 41.93
CA ALA A 210 -10.59 -6.20 41.12
C ALA A 210 -9.40 -5.45 40.50
N PHE A 211 -8.33 -5.22 41.28
CA PHE A 211 -7.10 -4.63 40.77
C PHE A 211 -6.42 -5.51 39.70
N LYS A 212 -6.35 -6.83 39.91
CA LYS A 212 -5.81 -7.75 38.89
C LYS A 212 -6.60 -7.64 37.59
N SER A 213 -7.93 -7.72 37.65
CA SER A 213 -8.79 -7.58 36.46
C SER A 213 -8.63 -6.24 35.74
N LEU A 214 -8.52 -5.13 36.49
CA LEU A 214 -8.28 -3.81 35.90
C LEU A 214 -6.91 -3.74 35.18
N VAL A 215 -5.84 -4.21 35.82
CA VAL A 215 -4.50 -4.19 35.22
C VAL A 215 -4.42 -5.10 34.01
N THR A 216 -5.00 -6.31 34.06
CA THR A 216 -5.07 -7.21 32.90
C THR A 216 -5.85 -6.58 31.74
N GLY A 217 -6.97 -5.89 32.00
CA GLY A 217 -7.71 -5.18 30.97
C GLY A 217 -6.90 -4.06 30.31
N LEU A 218 -6.26 -3.20 31.11
CA LEU A 218 -5.40 -2.12 30.61
C LEU A 218 -4.16 -2.63 29.86
N ASP A 219 -3.59 -3.77 30.28
CA ASP A 219 -2.47 -4.41 29.59
C ASP A 219 -2.89 -5.01 28.24
N SER A 220 -4.09 -5.59 28.13
CA SER A 220 -4.66 -6.03 26.85
C SER A 220 -4.85 -4.84 25.92
N GLU A 221 -5.57 -3.80 26.36
CA GLU A 221 -5.87 -2.62 25.55
C GLU A 221 -4.60 -1.92 25.05
N ASN A 222 -3.59 -1.79 25.91
CA ASN A 222 -2.30 -1.21 25.54
C ASN A 222 -1.50 -2.12 24.57
N THR A 223 -1.61 -3.44 24.71
CA THR A 223 -1.00 -4.40 23.79
C THR A 223 -1.65 -4.35 22.41
N ASP A 224 -2.98 -4.32 22.36
CA ASP A 224 -3.76 -4.29 21.13
C ASP A 224 -3.59 -2.95 20.38
N ALA A 225 -3.59 -1.82 21.12
CA ALA A 225 -3.27 -0.52 20.55
C ALA A 225 -1.82 -0.46 20.00
N SER A 226 -0.86 -1.09 20.69
CA SER A 226 0.53 -1.17 20.23
C SER A 226 0.68 -2.02 18.96
N LYS A 227 0.06 -3.21 18.91
CA LYS A 227 0.01 -4.07 17.70
C LYS A 227 -0.60 -3.31 16.52
N SER A 228 -1.75 -2.65 16.73
CA SER A 228 -2.44 -1.87 15.70
C SER A 228 -1.58 -0.71 15.18
N LYS A 229 -0.87 -0.02 16.08
CA LYS A 229 0.05 1.07 15.71
C LYS A 229 1.21 0.57 14.85
N GLU A 230 1.82 -0.56 15.20
CA GLU A 230 2.94 -1.15 14.45
C GLU A 230 2.52 -1.57 13.04
N SER A 231 1.36 -2.22 12.90
CA SER A 231 0.74 -2.55 11.61
C SER A 231 0.53 -1.29 10.74
N LYS A 232 -0.10 -0.24 11.29
CA LYS A 232 -0.34 1.02 10.58
C LYS A 232 0.93 1.79 10.22
N LEU A 233 1.99 1.68 11.02
CA LEU A 233 3.30 2.23 10.68
C LEU A 233 3.93 1.51 9.49
N GLY A 234 3.81 0.17 9.42
CA GLY A 234 4.23 -0.63 8.28
C GLY A 234 3.46 -0.27 7.00
N GLU A 235 2.14 -0.23 7.07
CA GLU A 235 1.26 0.18 5.96
C GLU A 235 1.59 1.59 5.45
N LYS A 236 1.71 2.57 6.35
CA LYS A 236 2.11 3.94 6.02
C LYS A 236 3.49 3.99 5.34
N GLY A 237 4.44 3.15 5.77
CA GLY A 237 5.74 3.00 5.13
C GLY A 237 5.63 2.52 3.69
N SER A 238 4.92 1.42 3.46
CA SER A 238 4.66 0.83 2.14
C SER A 238 3.96 1.81 1.18
N ILE A 239 2.93 2.52 1.64
CA ILE A 239 2.21 3.53 0.84
C ILE A 239 3.12 4.73 0.53
N SER A 240 3.94 5.18 1.48
CA SER A 240 4.88 6.29 1.26
C SER A 240 5.97 5.92 0.24
N GLU A 241 6.47 4.68 0.27
CA GLU A 241 7.42 4.18 -0.73
C GLU A 241 6.77 4.09 -2.12
N GLN A 242 5.53 3.58 -2.22
CA GLN A 242 4.80 3.53 -3.48
C GLN A 242 4.56 4.92 -4.06
N LYS A 243 4.17 5.89 -3.22
CA LYS A 243 3.98 7.30 -3.62
C LYS A 243 5.27 7.85 -4.25
N ALA A 244 6.43 7.63 -3.63
CA ALA A 244 7.71 8.10 -4.17
C ALA A 244 8.09 7.44 -5.51
N LYS A 245 7.73 6.15 -5.71
CA LYS A 245 7.92 5.45 -7.00
C LYS A 245 7.01 6.04 -8.08
N ASP A 246 5.75 6.29 -7.76
CA ASP A 246 4.77 6.84 -8.69
C ASP A 246 5.08 8.32 -9.03
N GLU A 247 5.58 9.11 -8.08
CA GLU A 247 6.08 10.48 -8.30
C GLU A 247 7.29 10.52 -9.26
N ALA A 248 8.24 9.57 -9.10
CA ALA A 248 9.38 9.44 -10.00
C ALA A 248 8.94 9.05 -11.43
N GLU A 249 8.04 8.07 -11.54
CA GLU A 249 7.52 7.63 -12.83
C GLU A 249 6.67 8.72 -13.53
N LEU A 250 5.91 9.50 -12.76
CA LEU A 250 5.15 10.65 -13.26
C LEU A 250 6.09 11.68 -13.90
N ALA A 251 7.24 11.95 -13.28
CA ALA A 251 8.24 12.88 -13.81
C ALA A 251 8.88 12.37 -15.10
N ASP A 252 9.21 11.07 -15.19
CA ASP A 252 9.79 10.46 -16.39
C ASP A 252 8.79 10.38 -17.54
N THR A 253 7.56 9.91 -17.27
CA THR A 253 6.48 9.85 -18.27
C THR A 253 6.14 11.24 -18.80
N SER A 254 6.09 12.25 -17.93
CA SER A 254 5.86 13.65 -18.32
C SER A 254 6.98 14.22 -19.18
N ALA A 255 8.24 13.81 -18.96
CA ALA A 255 9.37 14.21 -19.78
C ALA A 255 9.29 13.58 -21.18
N THR A 256 9.10 12.25 -21.27
CA THR A 256 8.94 11.53 -22.53
C THR A 256 7.76 12.08 -23.35
N ARG A 257 6.58 12.24 -22.73
CA ARG A 257 5.39 12.84 -23.35
C ARG A 257 5.64 14.24 -23.91
N LYS A 258 6.45 15.05 -23.23
CA LYS A 258 6.80 16.40 -23.67
C LYS A 258 7.70 16.39 -24.90
N GLU A 259 8.68 15.48 -24.96
CA GLU A 259 9.54 15.35 -26.14
C GLU A 259 8.80 14.70 -27.32
N ASP A 260 7.93 13.70 -27.11
CA ASP A 260 7.01 13.17 -28.15
C ASP A 260 6.10 14.28 -28.73
N ALA A 261 5.53 15.13 -27.87
CA ALA A 261 4.67 16.24 -28.28
C ALA A 261 5.43 17.34 -29.04
N LYS A 262 6.69 17.59 -28.66
CA LYS A 262 7.58 18.49 -29.38
C LYS A 262 7.93 17.92 -30.76
N TYR A 263 8.42 16.69 -30.80
CA TYR A 263 8.76 15.95 -32.03
C TYR A 263 7.60 15.96 -33.03
N LYS A 264 6.39 15.61 -32.57
CA LYS A 264 5.19 15.58 -33.40
C LYS A 264 4.92 16.95 -34.04
N LYS A 265 5.00 18.02 -33.26
CA LYS A 265 4.78 19.39 -33.74
C LYS A 265 5.85 19.82 -34.74
N ASP A 266 7.12 19.54 -34.46
CA ASP A 266 8.23 19.97 -35.30
C ASP A 266 8.25 19.18 -36.63
N LEU A 267 7.82 17.91 -36.61
CA LEU A 267 7.51 17.12 -37.82
C LEU A 267 6.32 17.68 -38.61
N GLU A 268 5.21 18.03 -37.95
CA GLU A 268 4.02 18.62 -38.60
C GLU A 268 4.33 19.97 -39.27
N MET A 269 5.18 20.81 -38.65
CA MET A 269 5.66 22.06 -39.27
C MET A 269 6.53 21.79 -40.50
N SER A 270 7.54 20.92 -40.37
CA SER A 270 8.45 20.55 -41.47
C SER A 270 7.68 19.93 -42.66
N TRP A 271 6.67 19.11 -42.38
CA TRP A 271 5.79 18.52 -43.39
C TRP A 271 4.98 19.58 -44.14
N GLY A 272 4.46 20.57 -43.42
CA GLY A 272 3.74 21.71 -44.00
C GLY A 272 4.61 22.56 -44.93
N GLU A 273 5.83 22.90 -44.49
CA GLU A 273 6.79 23.70 -45.26
C GLU A 273 7.23 22.97 -46.54
N ARG A 274 7.70 21.72 -46.42
CA ARG A 274 8.07 20.88 -47.58
C ARG A 274 6.92 20.66 -48.55
N THR A 275 5.68 20.55 -48.05
CA THR A 275 4.48 20.45 -48.90
C THR A 275 4.23 21.72 -49.71
N ALA A 276 4.49 22.90 -49.13
CA ALA A 276 4.37 24.17 -49.83
C ALA A 276 5.48 24.33 -50.89
N GLU A 277 6.72 24.01 -50.56
CA GLU A 277 7.84 24.05 -51.49
C GLU A 277 7.65 23.10 -52.68
N PHE A 278 7.26 21.84 -52.43
CA PHE A 278 7.01 20.85 -53.48
C PHE A 278 5.96 21.34 -54.48
N LYS A 279 4.86 21.95 -54.00
CA LYS A 279 3.83 22.57 -54.86
C LYS A 279 4.39 23.73 -55.68
N SER A 280 5.29 24.53 -55.11
CA SER A 280 5.98 25.62 -55.83
C SER A 280 6.88 25.08 -56.94
N ARG A 281 7.76 24.11 -56.62
CA ARG A 281 8.68 23.48 -57.58
C ARG A 281 7.96 22.76 -58.71
N GLN A 282 6.89 22.00 -58.40
CA GLN A 282 6.07 21.34 -59.42
C GLN A 282 5.37 22.34 -60.35
N LYS A 283 4.93 23.49 -59.83
CA LYS A 283 4.36 24.58 -60.66
C LYS A 283 5.43 25.22 -61.54
N LEU A 284 6.60 25.56 -60.99
CA LEU A 284 7.69 26.18 -61.74
C LEU A 284 8.23 25.25 -62.83
N ARG A 285 8.47 23.96 -62.52
CA ARG A 285 8.89 22.95 -63.51
C ARG A 285 7.83 22.72 -64.61
N ALA A 286 6.55 22.86 -64.30
CA ALA A 286 5.49 22.81 -65.32
C ALA A 286 5.51 24.05 -66.23
N GLU A 287 5.72 25.25 -65.68
CA GLU A 287 5.91 26.50 -66.43
C GLU A 287 7.17 26.43 -67.30
N GLU A 288 8.29 25.88 -66.79
CA GLU A 288 9.53 25.64 -67.55
C GLU A 288 9.30 24.64 -68.71
N LEU A 289 8.60 23.52 -68.47
CA LEU A 289 8.28 22.55 -69.53
C LEU A 289 7.35 23.15 -70.60
N GLU A 290 6.45 24.06 -70.23
CA GLU A 290 5.64 24.81 -71.19
C GLU A 290 6.50 25.82 -71.98
N ALA A 291 7.42 26.53 -71.33
CA ALA A 291 8.36 27.45 -71.98
C ALA A 291 9.32 26.72 -72.93
N LEU A 292 9.88 25.58 -72.52
CA LEU A 292 10.68 24.69 -73.37
C LEU A 292 9.86 24.08 -74.50
N GLY A 293 8.59 23.72 -74.24
CA GLY A 293 7.66 23.25 -75.26
C GLY A 293 7.44 24.28 -76.36
N LYS A 294 7.16 25.54 -75.97
CA LYS A 294 7.05 26.67 -76.90
C LYS A 294 8.37 27.01 -77.59
N ALA A 295 9.51 26.88 -76.90
CA ALA A 295 10.82 27.10 -77.50
C ALA A 295 11.12 26.05 -78.57
N ILE A 296 10.78 24.77 -78.31
CA ILE A 296 10.82 23.71 -79.32
C ILE A 296 9.87 24.07 -80.46
N GLU A 297 8.59 24.38 -80.20
CA GLU A 297 7.60 24.71 -81.24
C GLU A 297 8.01 25.89 -82.14
N ILE A 298 8.66 26.91 -81.59
CA ILE A 298 9.20 28.05 -82.36
C ILE A 298 10.41 27.64 -83.21
N ILE A 299 11.21 26.68 -82.75
CA ILE A 299 12.43 26.21 -83.43
C ILE A 299 12.13 25.04 -84.41
N SER A 300 11.07 24.28 -84.17
CA SER A 300 10.61 23.13 -84.96
C SER A 300 9.37 23.42 -85.81
N GLY A 301 8.80 24.63 -85.71
CA GLY A 301 7.63 25.06 -86.47
C GLY A 301 7.85 25.00 -87.99
N ASP A 302 6.78 25.19 -88.76
CA ASP A 302 6.65 24.86 -90.20
C ASP A 302 7.70 25.46 -91.17
N ALA A 303 8.64 26.28 -90.68
CA ALA A 303 9.85 26.65 -91.40
C ALA A 303 10.96 25.56 -91.43
N VAL A 304 10.91 24.51 -90.58
CA VAL A 304 12.09 23.64 -90.36
C VAL A 304 11.86 22.11 -90.48
N THR A 305 10.79 21.50 -89.93
CA THR A 305 10.65 20.02 -89.93
C THR A 305 9.22 19.50 -90.05
N GLY A 306 8.98 18.51 -90.92
CA GLY A 306 7.65 17.91 -91.09
C GLY A 306 7.61 16.37 -91.11
N SER A 307 6.44 15.85 -90.71
CA SER A 307 5.88 14.49 -90.92
C SER A 307 6.09 13.37 -89.87
N ALA A 308 4.97 12.65 -89.67
CA ALA A 308 4.76 11.32 -89.05
C ALA A 308 4.76 11.20 -87.50
N GLY A 309 3.91 10.37 -86.86
CA GLY A 309 2.73 9.69 -87.40
C GLY A 309 2.25 8.43 -86.63
N LYS A 310 1.05 8.52 -86.01
CA LYS A 310 0.05 7.44 -85.77
C LYS A 310 0.38 6.24 -84.82
N HIS A 311 -0.54 5.97 -83.87
CA HIS A 311 -1.35 4.72 -83.69
C HIS A 311 -1.69 4.33 -82.22
N LEU A 312 -2.99 4.01 -82.03
CA LEU A 312 -3.75 3.46 -80.88
C LEU A 312 -3.77 1.89 -80.93
N PRO A 313 -4.51 1.08 -80.11
CA PRO A 313 -5.01 1.15 -78.70
C PRO A 313 -5.03 -0.23 -77.93
N SER A 314 -5.75 -0.27 -76.77
CA SER A 314 -6.44 -1.42 -76.10
C SER A 314 -5.58 -2.37 -75.23
N LEU A 315 -5.97 -2.84 -74.03
CA LEU A 315 -7.26 -3.17 -73.35
C LEU A 315 -7.89 -4.52 -73.77
N LEU A 316 -7.80 -5.55 -72.90
CA LEU A 316 -8.93 -6.44 -72.51
C LEU A 316 -8.63 -7.31 -71.28
N GLN A 317 -9.61 -8.15 -70.87
CA GLN A 317 -9.85 -8.71 -69.52
C GLN A 317 -10.32 -10.20 -69.57
N GLY A 318 -10.11 -11.00 -68.51
CA GLY A 318 -10.74 -12.33 -68.28
C GLY A 318 -10.17 -13.08 -67.04
N THR A 319 -10.94 -13.56 -66.02
CA THR A 319 -11.77 -14.80 -65.89
C THR A 319 -10.97 -16.13 -65.78
N ALA A 320 -11.26 -17.15 -64.95
CA ALA A 320 -12.26 -17.40 -63.86
C ALA A 320 -12.03 -18.78 -63.13
N MET A 321 -12.75 -19.07 -62.00
CA MET A 321 -13.11 -20.42 -61.42
C MET A 321 -11.98 -21.34 -60.84
N ALA A 322 -12.16 -22.36 -59.95
CA ALA A 322 -13.28 -22.96 -59.16
C ALA A 322 -12.82 -23.99 -58.05
N ILE A 323 -13.76 -24.50 -57.22
CA ILE A 323 -13.84 -25.87 -56.57
C ILE A 323 -12.96 -26.25 -55.33
N VAL A 324 -13.26 -27.22 -54.40
CA VAL A 324 -14.51 -27.58 -53.63
C VAL A 324 -14.28 -28.59 -52.44
N SER A 325 -14.99 -28.43 -51.29
CA SER A 325 -15.33 -29.46 -50.23
C SER A 325 -14.20 -30.06 -49.31
N ALA A 326 -14.41 -30.72 -48.15
CA ALA A 326 -15.59 -31.14 -47.35
C ALA A 326 -15.27 -31.52 -45.85
N ASN A 327 -16.26 -31.45 -44.93
CA ASN A 327 -16.51 -32.31 -43.71
C ASN A 327 -15.45 -32.41 -42.56
N ARG A 328 -15.73 -32.75 -41.27
CA ARG A 328 -16.94 -33.21 -40.50
C ARG A 328 -16.75 -33.15 -38.94
N SER A 329 -17.79 -32.79 -38.16
CA SER A 329 -18.25 -33.33 -36.82
C SER A 329 -17.30 -33.55 -35.60
N ARG A 330 -17.68 -33.53 -34.30
CA ARG A 330 -18.92 -33.22 -33.51
C ARG A 330 -18.60 -33.03 -31.98
N ASP A 331 -19.60 -32.63 -31.19
CA ASP A 331 -19.59 -32.11 -29.79
C ASP A 331 -20.28 -33.05 -28.74
N SER A 332 -20.08 -32.85 -27.41
CA SER A 332 -20.98 -33.30 -26.30
C SER A 332 -20.59 -32.81 -24.87
N ARG A 333 -21.57 -32.66 -23.94
CA ARG A 333 -21.42 -32.10 -22.57
C ARG A 333 -22.18 -32.87 -21.44
N MET A 334 -21.61 -32.86 -20.20
CA MET A 334 -22.20 -32.64 -18.84
C MET A 334 -23.26 -33.53 -18.08
N LEU A 335 -23.10 -33.59 -16.73
CA LEU A 335 -24.06 -33.54 -15.55
C LEU A 335 -24.58 -34.79 -14.72
N ARG A 336 -24.01 -34.96 -13.49
CA ARG A 336 -24.53 -35.12 -12.07
C ARG A 336 -25.71 -36.03 -11.52
N THR A 337 -25.36 -36.94 -10.55
CA THR A 337 -25.95 -37.28 -9.16
C THR A 337 -27.41 -37.78 -8.91
N PRO A 338 -27.89 -38.27 -7.69
CA PRO A 338 -27.29 -38.84 -6.41
C PRO A 338 -28.03 -40.09 -5.75
N SER A 339 -27.59 -40.66 -4.58
CA SER A 339 -28.44 -41.00 -3.35
C SER A 339 -27.98 -42.03 -2.25
N PHE A 340 -28.12 -41.63 -0.95
CA PHE A 340 -28.58 -42.34 0.31
C PHE A 340 -27.79 -43.36 1.22
N ARG A 341 -28.09 -43.25 2.54
CA ARG A 341 -27.78 -44.09 3.77
C ARG A 341 -26.33 -44.01 4.32
N LYS A 342 -25.98 -44.23 5.59
CA LYS A 342 -26.65 -44.24 6.92
C LYS A 342 -26.61 -42.82 7.55
N VAL A 343 -27.18 -42.46 8.71
CA VAL A 343 -28.32 -42.95 9.51
C VAL A 343 -28.31 -44.42 10.00
N ALA A 344 -27.80 -44.67 11.22
CA ALA A 344 -28.12 -45.80 12.14
C ALA A 344 -27.32 -45.76 13.47
N ASP A 345 -26.04 -45.37 13.43
CA ASP A 345 -25.09 -45.62 14.54
C ASP A 345 -25.13 -44.54 15.65
N PHE A 346 -25.93 -43.48 15.47
CA PHE A 346 -26.12 -42.40 16.43
C PHE A 346 -26.94 -42.81 17.69
N LEU A 347 -27.55 -43.99 17.68
CA LEU A 347 -28.47 -44.45 18.75
C LEU A 347 -27.91 -45.54 19.67
N GLN A 348 -26.67 -46.01 19.47
CA GLN A 348 -26.13 -47.16 20.21
C GLN A 348 -25.02 -46.81 21.22
N GLU A 349 -24.31 -45.70 21.03
CA GLU A 349 -23.16 -45.33 21.89
C GLU A 349 -23.57 -44.50 23.12
N LYS A 350 -24.71 -43.80 23.08
CA LYS A 350 -25.26 -43.05 24.22
C LYS A 350 -25.82 -43.92 25.36
N ALA A 351 -25.82 -45.25 25.22
CA ALA A 351 -26.35 -46.20 26.20
C ALA A 351 -25.31 -46.80 27.16
N ALA A 352 -24.01 -46.60 26.91
CA ALA A 352 -22.92 -47.04 27.81
C ALA A 352 -22.44 -45.93 28.78
N ALA A 353 -23.27 -44.90 28.98
CA ALA A 353 -22.96 -43.78 29.85
C ALA A 353 -23.14 -44.14 31.35
N LEU A 354 -22.38 -43.46 32.23
CA LEU A 354 -22.61 -43.30 33.68
C LEU A 354 -22.07 -44.39 34.66
N HIS A 355 -21.04 -45.15 34.30
CA HIS A 355 -20.27 -45.95 35.29
C HIS A 355 -19.47 -45.05 36.28
N SER A 356 -19.89 -44.92 37.55
CA SER A 356 -19.07 -44.35 38.65
C SER A 356 -19.11 -45.24 39.90
N GLN A 357 -17.95 -45.49 40.48
CA GLN A 357 -17.77 -46.32 41.69
C GLN A 357 -17.56 -45.49 42.96
N GLU A 358 -17.32 -44.17 42.87
CA GLU A 358 -16.96 -43.35 44.03
C GLU A 358 -18.09 -43.23 45.08
N LEU A 359 -19.36 -43.15 44.63
CA LEU A 359 -20.52 -43.06 45.53
C LEU A 359 -20.77 -44.35 46.35
N ALA A 360 -20.30 -45.50 45.89
CA ALA A 360 -20.47 -46.78 46.60
C ALA A 360 -19.43 -46.98 47.73
N ALA A 361 -18.28 -46.30 47.66
CA ALA A 361 -17.16 -46.50 48.57
C ALA A 361 -17.26 -45.72 49.89
N LEU A 362 -18.06 -44.64 49.95
CA LEU A 362 -18.14 -43.75 51.11
C LEU A 362 -19.15 -44.21 52.18
N ALA A 363 -20.16 -45.01 51.80
CA ALA A 363 -21.26 -45.41 52.68
C ALA A 363 -20.92 -46.47 53.75
N MET A 364 -19.73 -47.09 53.70
CA MET A 364 -19.34 -48.23 54.57
C MET A 364 -18.25 -47.89 55.60
N ARG A 365 -18.24 -46.68 56.19
CA ARG A 365 -17.18 -46.28 57.15
C ARG A 365 -17.60 -45.51 58.42
N VAL A 366 -18.87 -45.62 58.84
CA VAL A 366 -19.44 -44.77 59.93
C VAL A 366 -19.83 -45.55 61.21
N GLN A 367 -19.32 -46.77 61.45
CA GLN A 367 -19.75 -47.59 62.61
C GLN A 367 -18.65 -48.23 63.49
N ALA A 368 -17.36 -47.85 63.37
CA ALA A 368 -16.31 -48.53 64.15
C ALA A 368 -15.04 -47.72 64.51
N ASP A 369 -15.10 -46.39 64.65
CA ASP A 369 -13.92 -45.59 65.04
C ASP A 369 -14.21 -44.55 66.15
N PRO A 370 -13.20 -44.15 66.96
CA PRO A 370 -13.33 -43.07 67.93
C PRO A 370 -13.70 -41.73 67.28
N ILE A 371 -14.52 -40.93 67.95
CA ILE A 371 -15.02 -39.63 67.45
C ILE A 371 -13.89 -38.72 66.95
N ASP A 372 -12.74 -38.69 67.65
CA ASP A 372 -11.60 -37.85 67.26
C ASP A 372 -10.99 -38.26 65.90
N LYS A 373 -11.02 -39.56 65.53
CA LYS A 373 -10.59 -40.01 64.19
C LYS A 373 -11.61 -39.65 63.11
N VAL A 374 -12.91 -39.61 63.44
CA VAL A 374 -13.95 -39.19 62.49
C VAL A 374 -13.78 -37.70 62.18
N LYS A 375 -13.46 -36.88 63.18
CA LYS A 375 -13.06 -35.48 62.98
C LYS A 375 -11.82 -35.38 62.10
N GLU A 376 -10.73 -36.04 62.47
CA GLU A 376 -9.49 -36.06 61.65
C GLU A 376 -9.77 -36.48 60.20
N MET A 377 -10.66 -37.46 59.96
CA MET A 377 -11.03 -37.90 58.61
C MET A 377 -11.85 -36.83 57.85
N ILE A 378 -12.77 -36.13 58.50
CA ILE A 378 -13.53 -35.03 57.89
C ILE A 378 -12.62 -33.82 57.60
N GLU A 379 -11.72 -33.48 58.51
CA GLU A 379 -10.77 -32.37 58.40
C GLU A 379 -9.79 -32.59 57.23
N ASN A 380 -9.27 -33.80 57.11
CA ASN A 380 -8.47 -34.23 55.95
C ASN A 380 -9.28 -34.25 54.65
N MET A 381 -10.59 -34.56 54.70
CA MET A 381 -11.44 -34.58 53.51
C MET A 381 -11.77 -33.17 53.02
N ILE A 382 -12.08 -32.23 53.93
CA ILE A 382 -12.23 -30.79 53.62
C ILE A 382 -10.92 -30.26 53.01
N THR A 383 -9.79 -30.42 53.72
CA THR A 383 -8.47 -29.96 53.24
C THR A 383 -8.11 -30.51 51.85
N ARG A 384 -8.46 -31.77 51.59
CA ARG A 384 -8.27 -32.39 50.27
C ARG A 384 -9.20 -31.79 49.22
N MET A 385 -10.48 -31.59 49.53
CA MET A 385 -11.45 -31.01 48.60
C MET A 385 -11.15 -29.55 48.26
N GLU A 386 -10.68 -28.75 49.23
CA GLU A 386 -10.19 -27.39 48.99
C GLU A 386 -8.95 -27.38 48.08
N LYS A 387 -8.00 -28.30 48.31
CA LYS A 387 -6.81 -28.47 47.47
C LYS A 387 -7.18 -28.90 46.04
N ASP A 388 -8.09 -29.85 45.90
CA ASP A 388 -8.58 -30.33 44.60
C ASP A 388 -9.37 -29.22 43.88
N ALA A 389 -10.13 -28.39 44.61
CA ALA A 389 -10.80 -27.20 44.07
C ALA A 389 -9.81 -26.14 43.58
N ALA A 390 -8.76 -25.84 44.35
CA ALA A 390 -7.73 -24.88 43.98
C ALA A 390 -6.92 -25.37 42.75
N ALA A 391 -6.62 -26.66 42.66
CA ALA A 391 -5.96 -27.27 41.50
C ALA A 391 -6.86 -27.21 40.25
N GLU A 392 -8.15 -27.50 40.37
CA GLU A 392 -9.10 -27.42 39.26
C GLU A 392 -9.33 -25.97 38.80
N ALA A 393 -9.43 -25.02 39.72
CA ALA A 393 -9.52 -23.60 39.41
C ALA A 393 -8.27 -23.09 38.68
N THR A 394 -7.07 -23.51 39.12
CA THR A 394 -5.80 -23.20 38.46
C THR A 394 -5.74 -23.78 37.05
N LYS A 395 -6.15 -25.05 36.87
CA LYS A 395 -6.19 -25.69 35.56
C LYS A 395 -7.19 -25.01 34.62
N LYS A 396 -8.38 -24.62 35.11
CA LYS A 396 -9.35 -23.86 34.31
C LYS A 396 -8.78 -22.51 33.88
N ALA A 397 -8.17 -21.75 34.79
CA ALA A 397 -7.57 -20.46 34.47
C ALA A 397 -6.48 -20.62 33.38
N TRP A 398 -5.54 -21.55 33.57
CA TRP A 398 -4.52 -21.89 32.57
C TRP A 398 -5.11 -22.28 31.22
N CYS A 399 -6.13 -23.15 31.20
CA CYS A 399 -6.81 -23.53 29.96
C CYS A 399 -7.54 -22.36 29.27
N GLN A 400 -8.05 -21.38 30.03
CA GLN A 400 -8.68 -20.18 29.44
C GLN A 400 -7.63 -19.22 28.87
N GLU A 401 -6.50 -19.07 29.55
CA GLU A 401 -5.36 -18.24 29.16
C GLU A 401 -4.71 -18.79 27.88
N GLU A 402 -4.26 -20.05 27.88
CA GLU A 402 -3.61 -20.69 26.72
C GLU A 402 -4.52 -20.78 25.48
N LEU A 403 -5.83 -21.02 25.66
CA LEU A 403 -6.77 -21.03 24.53
C LEU A 403 -7.09 -19.63 24.00
N ALA A 404 -6.98 -18.59 24.83
CA ALA A 404 -7.10 -17.20 24.40
C ALA A 404 -5.83 -16.75 23.66
N GLU A 405 -4.66 -16.93 24.24
CA GLU A 405 -3.37 -16.62 23.60
C GLU A 405 -3.20 -17.38 22.28
N ASN A 406 -3.57 -18.67 22.23
CA ASN A 406 -3.57 -19.44 20.99
C ASN A 406 -4.58 -18.90 19.96
N LYS A 407 -5.76 -18.44 20.38
CA LYS A 407 -6.74 -17.85 19.48
C LYS A 407 -6.21 -16.55 18.87
N GLU A 408 -5.68 -15.65 19.70
CA GLU A 408 -5.04 -14.41 19.24
C GLU A 408 -3.87 -14.70 18.29
N ALA A 409 -3.01 -15.67 18.61
CA ALA A 409 -1.88 -16.04 17.77
C ALA A 409 -2.32 -16.62 16.41
N ARG A 410 -3.49 -17.29 16.33
CA ARG A 410 -4.04 -17.76 15.04
C ARG A 410 -4.64 -16.62 14.24
N GLU A 411 -5.48 -15.80 14.86
CA GLU A 411 -6.11 -14.65 14.19
C GLU A 411 -5.03 -13.68 13.65
N ALA A 412 -4.02 -13.36 14.45
CA ALA A 412 -2.89 -12.53 13.99
C ALA A 412 -2.08 -13.15 12.83
N LYS A 413 -1.99 -14.48 12.76
CA LYS A 413 -1.28 -15.19 11.67
C LYS A 413 -2.14 -15.36 10.43
N ASP A 414 -3.46 -15.50 10.57
CA ASP A 414 -4.42 -15.45 9.45
C ASP A 414 -4.44 -14.03 8.84
N ASP A 415 -4.51 -12.98 9.67
CA ASP A 415 -4.42 -11.57 9.24
C ASP A 415 -3.11 -11.27 8.49
N GLU A 416 -1.97 -11.76 9.01
CA GLU A 416 -0.64 -11.63 8.36
C GLU A 416 -0.59 -12.35 7.00
N ILE A 417 -1.26 -13.50 6.86
CA ILE A 417 -1.38 -14.20 5.57
C ILE A 417 -2.24 -13.42 4.59
N GLU A 418 -3.39 -12.88 5.02
CA GLU A 418 -4.26 -12.08 4.13
C GLU A 418 -3.54 -10.82 3.64
N GLY A 419 -2.78 -10.14 4.51
CA GLY A 419 -1.93 -9.00 4.15
C GLY A 419 -0.85 -9.37 3.11
N LEU A 420 -0.07 -10.42 3.37
CA LEU A 420 0.97 -10.88 2.44
C LEU A 420 0.39 -11.35 1.09
N GLN A 421 -0.82 -11.91 1.06
CA GLN A 421 -1.50 -12.27 -0.18
C GLN A 421 -1.98 -11.04 -0.97
N ALA A 422 -2.41 -9.98 -0.30
CA ALA A 422 -2.76 -8.71 -0.95
C ALA A 422 -1.51 -8.05 -1.58
N ASP A 423 -0.39 -8.05 -0.86
CA ASP A 423 0.89 -7.55 -1.38
C ASP A 423 1.42 -8.40 -2.54
N GLU A 424 1.30 -9.73 -2.47
CA GLU A 424 1.67 -10.63 -3.59
C GLU A 424 0.89 -10.28 -4.87
N ALA A 425 -0.45 -10.12 -4.76
CA ALA A 425 -1.30 -9.77 -5.88
C ALA A 425 -1.01 -8.36 -6.45
N LYS A 426 -0.72 -7.39 -5.57
CA LYS A 426 -0.34 -6.02 -5.95
C LYS A 426 0.98 -6.01 -6.74
N LEU A 427 2.00 -6.73 -6.25
CA LEU A 427 3.30 -6.86 -6.92
C LEU A 427 3.18 -7.58 -8.26
N GLN A 428 2.41 -8.66 -8.36
CA GLN A 428 2.16 -9.37 -9.62
C GLN A 428 1.52 -8.44 -10.67
N SER A 429 0.48 -7.69 -10.30
CA SER A 429 -0.19 -6.73 -11.19
C SER A 429 0.76 -5.61 -11.66
N SER A 430 1.58 -5.07 -10.76
CA SER A 430 2.59 -4.05 -11.09
C SER A 430 3.65 -4.59 -12.05
N LEU A 431 4.15 -5.82 -11.83
CA LEU A 431 5.11 -6.48 -12.72
C LEU A 431 4.55 -6.78 -14.11
N GLU A 432 3.26 -7.11 -14.23
CA GLU A 432 2.58 -7.26 -15.52
C GLU A 432 2.50 -5.93 -16.27
N GLN A 433 2.10 -4.84 -15.60
CA GLN A 433 2.07 -3.49 -16.20
C GLN A 433 3.47 -3.04 -16.64
N LEU A 434 4.48 -3.18 -15.79
CA LEU A 434 5.87 -2.84 -16.14
C LEU A 434 6.40 -3.68 -17.33
N ALA A 435 5.93 -4.92 -17.50
CA ALA A 435 6.28 -5.73 -18.67
C ALA A 435 5.62 -5.25 -19.96
N LEU A 436 4.39 -4.73 -19.90
CA LEU A 436 3.70 -4.10 -21.04
C LEU A 436 4.34 -2.77 -21.41
N ASP A 437 4.56 -1.88 -20.44
CA ASP A 437 5.19 -0.58 -20.62
C ASP A 437 6.57 -0.71 -21.28
N LEU A 438 7.40 -1.62 -20.73
CA LEU A 438 8.72 -1.89 -21.30
C LEU A 438 8.62 -2.39 -22.73
N ALA A 439 7.69 -3.29 -23.06
CA ALA A 439 7.53 -3.82 -24.41
C ALA A 439 7.09 -2.75 -25.44
N GLU A 440 6.24 -1.81 -25.03
CA GLU A 440 5.82 -0.69 -25.89
C GLU A 440 6.92 0.36 -26.04
N LEU A 441 7.65 0.73 -24.97
CA LEU A 441 8.83 1.60 -25.07
C LEU A 441 9.91 0.98 -25.99
N ASP A 442 10.16 -0.33 -25.86
CA ASP A 442 11.09 -1.07 -26.70
C ASP A 442 10.67 -1.07 -28.18
N LYS A 443 9.36 -1.01 -28.45
CA LYS A 443 8.79 -0.86 -29.80
C LYS A 443 8.97 0.57 -30.31
N GLN A 444 8.58 1.59 -29.52
CA GLN A 444 8.78 3.00 -29.86
C GLN A 444 10.24 3.33 -30.18
N VAL A 445 11.21 2.80 -29.43
CA VAL A 445 12.65 2.97 -29.71
C VAL A 445 13.05 2.31 -31.04
N LYS A 446 12.51 1.13 -31.38
CA LYS A 446 12.77 0.48 -32.69
C LYS A 446 12.17 1.29 -33.85
N ASP A 447 10.93 1.74 -33.68
CA ASP A 447 10.20 2.51 -34.69
C ASP A 447 10.86 3.88 -34.92
N MET A 448 11.32 4.56 -33.87
CA MET A 448 12.15 5.77 -33.97
C MET A 448 13.48 5.55 -34.70
N ASN A 449 14.21 4.46 -34.41
CA ASN A 449 15.45 4.15 -35.13
C ASN A 449 15.18 3.86 -36.63
N ALA A 450 14.06 3.21 -36.95
CA ALA A 450 13.61 3.02 -38.33
C ALA A 450 13.22 4.35 -38.99
N ALA A 451 12.53 5.23 -38.29
CA ALA A 451 12.18 6.59 -38.72
C ALA A 451 13.42 7.43 -39.03
N MET A 452 14.42 7.45 -38.14
CA MET A 452 15.72 8.13 -38.36
C MET A 452 16.45 7.56 -39.58
N THR A 453 16.46 6.23 -39.74
CA THR A 453 17.08 5.56 -40.91
C THR A 453 16.37 5.93 -42.21
N LYS A 454 15.03 5.94 -42.22
CA LYS A 454 14.20 6.32 -43.38
C LYS A 454 14.39 7.79 -43.74
N ALA A 455 14.39 8.70 -42.75
CA ALA A 455 14.68 10.11 -42.94
C ALA A 455 16.09 10.35 -43.51
N THR A 456 17.10 9.62 -43.00
CA THR A 456 18.47 9.64 -43.54
C THR A 456 18.50 9.24 -45.01
N GLY A 457 17.80 8.15 -45.38
CA GLY A 457 17.70 7.67 -46.75
C GLY A 457 17.01 8.65 -47.70
N ILE A 458 15.88 9.23 -47.28
CA ILE A 458 15.17 10.30 -48.02
C ILE A 458 16.11 11.49 -48.22
N ARG A 459 16.75 11.98 -47.16
CA ARG A 459 17.64 13.15 -47.24
C ARG A 459 18.84 12.94 -48.16
N GLN A 460 19.40 11.73 -48.21
CA GLN A 460 20.48 11.37 -49.14
C GLN A 460 20.03 11.43 -50.60
N LYS A 461 18.86 10.85 -50.93
CA LYS A 461 18.27 10.92 -52.28
C LYS A 461 17.99 12.37 -52.70
N GLU A 462 17.33 13.15 -51.83
CA GLU A 462 17.01 14.57 -52.07
C GLU A 462 18.28 15.38 -52.33
N LYS A 463 19.34 15.17 -51.53
CA LYS A 463 20.61 15.86 -51.68
C LYS A 463 21.29 15.59 -53.02
N GLU A 464 21.26 14.33 -53.46
CA GLU A 464 21.86 13.93 -54.73
C GLU A 464 21.13 14.56 -55.91
N GLU A 465 19.79 14.51 -55.93
CA GLU A 465 18.97 15.16 -56.95
C GLU A 465 19.10 16.69 -56.95
N ASN A 466 19.05 17.35 -55.79
CA ASN A 466 19.26 18.80 -55.68
C ASN A 466 20.66 19.22 -56.17
N THR A 467 21.69 18.42 -55.89
CA THR A 467 23.07 18.69 -56.35
C THR A 467 23.17 18.59 -57.88
N VAL A 468 22.49 17.62 -58.50
CA VAL A 468 22.42 17.48 -59.96
C VAL A 468 21.63 18.65 -60.56
N ALA A 469 20.46 18.99 -60.03
CA ALA A 469 19.62 20.09 -60.51
C ALA A 469 20.34 21.45 -60.46
N ILE A 470 21.03 21.77 -59.36
CA ILE A 470 21.84 23.01 -59.22
C ILE A 470 22.98 23.03 -60.27
N LYS A 471 23.63 21.90 -60.50
CA LYS A 471 24.73 21.80 -61.48
C LYS A 471 24.21 21.98 -62.92
N ASP A 472 23.09 21.36 -63.24
CA ASP A 472 22.50 21.41 -64.58
C ASP A 472 21.87 22.79 -64.86
N ALA A 473 21.26 23.44 -63.87
CA ALA A 473 20.81 24.83 -63.98
C ALA A 473 21.97 25.78 -64.31
N LYS A 474 23.14 25.63 -63.65
CA LYS A 474 24.36 26.40 -63.97
C LYS A 474 24.90 26.16 -65.37
N ALA A 475 24.91 24.90 -65.81
CA ALA A 475 25.31 24.55 -67.17
C ALA A 475 24.34 25.14 -68.20
N ALA A 476 23.04 25.10 -67.93
CA ALA A 476 22.00 25.68 -68.77
C ALA A 476 22.09 27.21 -68.83
N GLN A 477 22.26 27.92 -67.71
CA GLN A 477 22.52 29.36 -67.68
C GLN A 477 23.73 29.74 -68.56
N THR A 478 24.80 28.96 -68.51
CA THR A 478 26.02 29.19 -69.30
C THR A 478 25.74 29.02 -70.81
N ALA A 479 25.13 27.90 -71.20
CA ALA A 479 24.78 27.62 -72.60
C ALA A 479 23.75 28.63 -73.17
N VAL A 480 22.82 29.10 -72.33
CA VAL A 480 21.84 30.14 -72.68
C VAL A 480 22.51 31.50 -72.85
N ALA A 481 23.46 31.86 -71.98
CA ALA A 481 24.26 33.09 -72.12
C ALA A 481 25.13 33.07 -73.38
N GLU A 482 25.74 31.93 -73.73
CA GLU A 482 26.45 31.74 -74.99
C GLU A 482 25.52 31.89 -76.21
N ALA A 483 24.32 31.29 -76.16
CA ALA A 483 23.32 31.42 -77.22
C ALA A 483 22.84 32.88 -77.38
N LEU A 484 22.61 33.61 -76.28
CA LEU A 484 22.32 35.05 -76.31
C LEU A 484 23.47 35.84 -76.93
N SER A 485 24.73 35.51 -76.61
CA SER A 485 25.90 36.16 -77.22
C SER A 485 25.95 35.95 -78.74
N VAL A 486 25.76 34.71 -79.21
CA VAL A 486 25.74 34.36 -80.65
C VAL A 486 24.58 35.04 -81.38
N LEU A 487 23.37 35.07 -80.77
CA LEU A 487 22.22 35.76 -81.35
C LEU A 487 22.44 37.26 -81.40
N ASN A 488 22.95 37.88 -80.33
CA ASN A 488 23.28 39.31 -80.32
C ASN A 488 24.34 39.66 -81.38
N GLU A 489 25.39 38.86 -81.54
CA GLU A 489 26.35 39.01 -82.63
C GLU A 489 25.71 38.88 -84.02
N PHE A 490 24.82 37.91 -84.21
CA PHE A 490 24.11 37.71 -85.47
C PHE A 490 23.22 38.90 -85.81
N TYR A 491 22.40 39.38 -84.87
CA TYR A 491 21.54 40.55 -85.08
C TYR A 491 22.35 41.84 -85.27
N ALA A 492 23.47 42.01 -84.56
CA ALA A 492 24.39 43.13 -84.79
C ALA A 492 25.01 43.09 -86.20
N LYS A 493 25.46 41.92 -86.66
CA LYS A 493 26.00 41.72 -88.02
C LYS A 493 24.91 41.89 -89.10
N ALA A 494 23.68 41.44 -88.86
CA ALA A 494 22.55 41.62 -89.77
C ALA A 494 22.11 43.09 -89.88
N GLY A 495 22.14 43.83 -88.77
CA GLY A 495 21.91 45.28 -88.74
C GLY A 495 23.01 46.06 -89.49
N GLN A 496 24.27 45.66 -89.38
CA GLN A 496 25.36 46.25 -90.14
C GLN A 496 25.29 45.89 -91.64
N ALA A 497 24.95 44.66 -91.99
CA ALA A 497 24.82 44.20 -93.38
C ALA A 497 23.66 44.89 -94.14
N THR A 498 22.59 45.27 -93.43
CA THR A 498 21.48 46.07 -93.99
C THR A 498 21.76 47.58 -94.01
N ALA A 499 22.72 48.07 -93.22
CA ALA A 499 23.20 49.46 -93.28
C ALA A 499 24.24 49.69 -94.39
N PHE A 500 25.04 48.67 -94.76
CA PHE A 500 26.16 48.84 -95.70
C PHE A 500 25.76 48.91 -97.20
N THR A 501 24.46 48.84 -97.52
CA THR A 501 23.94 48.96 -98.89
C THR A 501 23.52 50.38 -99.30
N GLN A 502 23.65 51.38 -98.43
CA GLN A 502 23.40 52.80 -98.77
C GLN A 502 24.69 53.59 -99.04
N VAL A 503 25.32 53.36 -100.20
CA VAL A 503 26.26 54.33 -100.81
C VAL A 503 26.08 54.43 -102.33
N THR A 504 24.94 54.98 -102.78
CA THR A 504 24.84 55.76 -104.04
C THR A 504 23.77 56.84 -103.87
N ALA A 505 23.97 58.01 -104.50
CA ALA A 505 23.24 59.24 -104.17
C ALA A 505 21.98 59.49 -105.03
N GLY A 506 20.90 59.97 -104.41
CA GLY A 506 19.68 60.43 -105.08
C GLY A 506 18.45 60.35 -104.13
N PRO A 507 17.50 61.31 -104.17
CA PRO A 507 16.50 61.42 -103.10
C PRO A 507 15.36 60.38 -103.14
N GLN A 508 15.03 59.91 -101.93
CA GLN A 508 13.90 59.07 -101.49
C GLN A 508 12.53 59.50 -102.09
N PRO A 509 11.55 58.57 -102.30
CA PRO A 509 10.92 57.85 -101.17
C PRO A 509 10.49 56.40 -101.43
N PHE A 510 11.24 55.44 -100.89
CA PHE A 510 10.72 54.13 -100.46
C PHE A 510 11.56 53.62 -99.29
N GLU A 511 11.21 54.09 -98.10
CA GLU A 511 12.04 53.94 -96.90
C GLU A 511 11.35 53.09 -95.83
N LYS A 512 11.73 51.81 -95.77
CA LYS A 512 11.93 51.07 -94.51
C LYS A 512 13.04 50.02 -94.72
N PRO A 513 14.12 50.04 -93.94
CA PRO A 513 15.04 48.91 -93.85
C PRO A 513 14.30 47.65 -93.39
N TYR A 514 14.83 46.46 -93.71
CA TYR A 514 14.38 45.22 -93.07
C TYR A 514 14.81 45.22 -91.59
N THR A 515 13.98 45.83 -90.75
CA THR A 515 13.98 45.58 -89.31
C THR A 515 13.51 44.14 -89.12
N GLY A 516 14.46 43.22 -88.90
CA GLY A 516 14.14 41.81 -88.66
C GLY A 516 13.20 41.62 -87.47
N MET A 517 12.71 40.39 -87.29
CA MET A 517 11.64 40.00 -86.34
C MET A 517 11.95 40.19 -84.83
N GLY A 518 12.88 41.07 -84.46
CA GLY A 518 13.11 41.53 -83.08
C GLY A 518 12.38 42.84 -82.71
N ALA A 519 11.74 43.53 -83.67
CA ALA A 519 11.15 44.86 -83.43
C ALA A 519 9.69 44.87 -82.93
N GLU A 520 8.93 43.80 -83.13
CA GLU A 520 7.55 43.68 -82.63
C GLU A 520 7.46 42.51 -81.65
N SER A 521 7.20 42.85 -80.37
CA SER A 521 6.92 41.90 -79.28
C SER A 521 8.04 40.89 -78.95
N GLY A 522 9.22 41.38 -78.53
CA GLY A 522 10.18 40.64 -77.71
C GLY A 522 10.44 39.19 -78.15
N GLY A 523 10.89 39.02 -79.41
CA GLY A 523 11.03 37.71 -80.06
C GLY A 523 12.06 36.77 -79.42
N VAL A 524 12.59 35.82 -80.21
CA VAL A 524 13.45 34.71 -79.73
C VAL A 524 14.50 35.11 -78.67
N LEU A 525 15.10 36.29 -78.80
CA LEU A 525 16.07 36.82 -77.83
C LEU A 525 15.48 37.08 -76.44
N GLY A 526 14.32 37.76 -76.35
CA GLY A 526 13.64 38.01 -75.06
C GLY A 526 13.08 36.73 -74.43
N MET A 527 12.67 35.76 -75.25
CA MET A 527 12.26 34.44 -74.76
C MET A 527 13.44 33.64 -74.17
N ILE A 528 14.64 33.78 -74.75
CA ILE A 528 15.86 33.16 -74.22
C ILE A 528 16.36 33.91 -72.97
N GLU A 529 16.19 35.23 -72.86
CA GLU A 529 16.42 36.00 -71.63
C GLU A 529 15.51 35.56 -70.48
N VAL A 530 14.21 35.30 -70.76
CA VAL A 530 13.28 34.71 -69.77
C VAL A 530 13.78 33.34 -69.33
N ILE A 531 14.14 32.45 -70.25
CA ILE A 531 14.72 31.12 -69.94
C ILE A 531 16.01 31.25 -69.09
N GLN A 532 16.85 32.25 -69.34
CA GLN A 532 18.03 32.51 -68.50
C GLN A 532 17.63 32.90 -67.07
N SER A 533 16.63 33.76 -66.92
CA SER A 533 16.10 34.17 -65.62
C SER A 533 15.42 33.02 -64.87
N ASP A 534 14.79 32.10 -65.60
CA ASP A 534 14.18 30.89 -65.04
C ASP A 534 15.25 29.94 -64.49
N PHE A 535 16.32 29.64 -65.25
CA PHE A 535 17.42 28.81 -64.72
C PHE A 535 18.19 29.47 -63.56
N ALA A 536 18.26 30.81 -63.51
CA ALA A 536 18.83 31.54 -62.37
C ALA A 536 17.92 31.45 -61.13
N ARG A 537 16.60 31.54 -61.32
CA ARG A 537 15.60 31.33 -60.28
C ARG A 537 15.59 29.89 -59.77
N LEU A 538 15.63 28.90 -60.67
CA LEU A 538 15.71 27.47 -60.34
C LEU A 538 16.95 27.15 -59.50
N GLU A 539 18.12 27.70 -59.84
CA GLU A 539 19.33 27.54 -59.02
C GLU A 539 19.13 28.12 -57.61
N ALA A 540 18.62 29.35 -57.51
CA ALA A 540 18.44 30.04 -56.24
C ALA A 540 17.40 29.33 -55.35
N GLU A 541 16.26 28.96 -55.90
CA GLU A 541 15.19 28.25 -55.19
C GLU A 541 15.64 26.85 -54.76
N THR A 542 16.31 26.08 -55.63
CA THR A 542 16.83 24.74 -55.28
C THR A 542 17.94 24.84 -54.23
N THR A 543 18.80 25.86 -54.29
CA THR A 543 19.84 26.10 -53.28
C THR A 543 19.24 26.49 -51.93
N ALA A 544 18.17 27.30 -51.91
CA ALA A 544 17.46 27.67 -50.70
C ALA A 544 16.74 26.46 -50.07
N ALA A 545 16.03 25.67 -50.87
CA ALA A 545 15.35 24.45 -50.43
C ALA A 545 16.34 23.42 -49.86
N GLU A 546 17.50 23.21 -50.51
CA GLU A 546 18.55 22.31 -50.01
C GLU A 546 19.13 22.78 -48.66
N GLN A 547 19.19 24.09 -48.41
CA GLN A 547 19.57 24.65 -47.10
C GLN A 547 18.48 24.52 -46.04
N SER A 548 17.20 24.63 -46.41
CA SER A 548 16.07 24.39 -45.50
C SER A 548 16.01 22.92 -45.11
N ALA A 549 15.98 22.03 -46.10
CA ALA A 549 16.00 20.57 -45.93
C ALA A 549 17.22 20.06 -45.15
N ALA A 550 18.37 20.77 -45.17
CA ALA A 550 19.50 20.47 -44.30
C ALA A 550 19.20 20.77 -42.82
N LYS A 551 18.62 21.93 -42.51
CA LYS A 551 18.30 22.36 -41.15
C LYS A 551 17.13 21.60 -40.54
N GLU A 552 16.09 21.35 -41.34
CA GLU A 552 14.94 20.50 -40.95
C GLU A 552 15.43 19.10 -40.55
N TYR A 553 16.31 18.51 -41.37
CA TYR A 553 16.91 17.21 -41.07
C TYR A 553 17.81 17.25 -39.82
N GLU A 554 18.59 18.32 -39.62
CA GLU A 554 19.42 18.48 -38.42
C GLU A 554 18.56 18.58 -37.14
N SER A 555 17.52 19.43 -37.14
CA SER A 555 16.55 19.54 -36.04
C SER A 555 15.87 18.20 -35.80
N PHE A 556 15.29 17.59 -36.83
CA PHE A 556 14.63 16.28 -36.74
C PHE A 556 15.54 15.22 -36.11
N MET A 557 16.82 15.16 -36.50
CA MET A 557 17.76 14.19 -35.95
C MET A 557 18.17 14.50 -34.50
N ASP A 558 18.23 15.76 -34.10
CA ASP A 558 18.51 16.15 -32.71
C ASP A 558 17.29 15.95 -31.81
N ASP A 559 16.09 16.29 -32.27
CA ASP A 559 14.82 16.01 -31.60
C ASP A 559 14.61 14.49 -31.43
N SER A 560 14.93 13.71 -32.47
CA SER A 560 14.92 12.24 -32.39
C SER A 560 15.89 11.69 -31.34
N LYS A 561 17.10 12.26 -31.21
CA LYS A 561 18.10 11.83 -30.21
C LYS A 561 17.66 12.17 -28.78
N LEU A 562 17.08 13.34 -28.57
CA LEU A 562 16.61 13.79 -27.25
C LEU A 562 15.47 12.90 -26.75
N ASP A 563 14.50 12.64 -27.60
CA ASP A 563 13.35 11.79 -27.28
C ASP A 563 13.77 10.32 -27.10
N LEU A 564 14.67 9.81 -27.95
CA LEU A 564 15.25 8.47 -27.78
C LEU A 564 16.01 8.35 -26.44
N ALA A 565 16.79 9.36 -26.05
CA ALA A 565 17.46 9.38 -24.75
C ALA A 565 16.48 9.46 -23.56
N SER A 566 15.32 10.12 -23.72
CA SER A 566 14.24 10.11 -22.72
C SER A 566 13.65 8.70 -22.57
N LYS A 567 13.36 8.02 -23.69
CA LYS A 567 12.82 6.65 -23.70
C LYS A 567 13.82 5.62 -23.17
N GLU A 568 15.11 5.73 -23.50
CA GLU A 568 16.16 4.88 -22.92
C GLU A 568 16.28 5.05 -21.40
N LYS A 569 16.13 6.28 -20.89
CA LYS A 569 16.10 6.56 -19.45
C LYS A 569 14.87 5.94 -18.78
N ASP A 570 13.70 6.08 -19.38
CA ASP A 570 12.43 5.50 -18.90
C ASP A 570 12.52 3.96 -18.86
N ILE A 571 13.02 3.32 -19.93
CA ILE A 571 13.32 1.89 -19.99
C ILE A 571 14.26 1.46 -18.85
N SER A 572 15.36 2.21 -18.62
CA SER A 572 16.32 1.90 -17.55
C SER A 572 15.69 1.98 -16.15
N HIS A 573 14.85 2.99 -15.92
CA HIS A 573 14.15 3.19 -14.65
C HIS A 573 13.06 2.11 -14.43
N LYS A 574 12.20 1.85 -15.42
CA LYS A 574 11.18 0.80 -15.36
C LYS A 574 11.78 -0.60 -15.24
N SER A 575 12.91 -0.88 -15.90
CA SER A 575 13.65 -2.14 -15.73
C SER A 575 14.18 -2.29 -14.31
N SER A 576 14.79 -1.24 -13.75
CA SER A 576 15.30 -1.24 -12.36
C SER A 576 14.16 -1.43 -11.35
N ARG A 577 13.01 -0.79 -11.58
CA ARG A 577 11.78 -0.96 -10.77
C ARG A 577 11.27 -2.41 -10.85
N LYS A 578 11.22 -3.00 -12.04
CA LYS A 578 10.82 -4.39 -12.27
C LYS A 578 11.72 -5.40 -11.56
N ASP A 579 13.04 -5.20 -11.60
CA ASP A 579 14.01 -6.06 -10.89
C ASP A 579 13.83 -5.96 -9.36
N SER A 580 13.57 -4.75 -8.84
CA SER A 580 13.27 -4.52 -7.42
C SER A 580 11.94 -5.16 -6.99
N GLU A 581 10.86 -4.98 -7.75
CA GLU A 581 9.56 -5.59 -7.46
C GLU A 581 9.60 -7.12 -7.58
N THR A 582 10.43 -7.67 -8.48
CA THR A 582 10.65 -9.13 -8.58
C THR A 582 11.34 -9.69 -7.33
N GLN A 583 12.31 -8.95 -6.77
CA GLN A 583 12.96 -9.32 -5.51
C GLN A 583 12.01 -9.20 -4.31
N ALA A 584 11.19 -8.15 -4.26
CA ALA A 584 10.16 -7.97 -3.25
C ALA A 584 9.13 -9.11 -3.28
N LEU A 585 8.66 -9.49 -4.47
CA LEU A 585 7.72 -10.62 -4.65
C LEU A 585 8.30 -11.93 -4.11
N ALA A 586 9.59 -12.20 -4.39
CA ALA A 586 10.26 -13.40 -3.87
C ALA A 586 10.41 -13.39 -2.34
N SER A 587 10.57 -12.21 -1.71
CA SER A 587 10.52 -12.08 -0.24
C SER A 587 9.12 -12.38 0.27
N VAL A 588 8.09 -11.66 -0.21
CA VAL A 588 6.69 -11.84 0.21
C VAL A 588 6.24 -13.29 0.08
N GLN A 589 6.61 -13.99 -1.00
CA GLN A 589 6.32 -15.42 -1.18
C GLN A 589 7.05 -16.32 -0.17
N THR A 590 8.28 -15.96 0.21
CA THR A 590 9.06 -16.67 1.24
C THR A 590 8.47 -16.45 2.63
N ASP A 591 8.10 -15.22 2.94
CA ASP A 591 7.53 -14.80 4.22
C ASP A 591 6.14 -15.44 4.40
N LEU A 592 5.27 -15.37 3.40
CA LEU A 592 3.98 -16.06 3.35
C LEU A 592 4.12 -17.59 3.54
N ALA A 593 5.17 -18.20 2.97
CA ALA A 593 5.44 -19.62 3.17
C ALA A 593 6.00 -19.95 4.57
N ASN A 594 6.55 -18.97 5.31
CA ASN A 594 7.00 -19.13 6.69
C ASN A 594 5.84 -18.91 7.67
N VAL A 595 5.09 -17.82 7.51
CA VAL A 595 3.89 -17.51 8.32
C VAL A 595 2.88 -18.66 8.27
N LYS A 596 2.68 -19.31 7.11
CA LYS A 596 1.84 -20.52 7.00
C LYS A 596 2.34 -21.70 7.84
N LYS A 597 3.66 -21.91 7.94
CA LYS A 597 4.23 -22.96 8.83
C LYS A 597 4.08 -22.59 10.30
N GLU A 598 4.14 -21.31 10.64
CA GLU A 598 3.90 -20.82 11.99
C GLU A 598 2.43 -21.01 12.38
N LEU A 599 1.48 -20.66 11.50
CA LEU A 599 0.06 -20.95 11.68
C LEU A 599 -0.19 -22.45 11.85
N ASP A 600 0.41 -23.32 11.03
CA ASP A 600 0.34 -24.78 11.18
C ASP A 600 0.85 -25.25 12.56
N ALA A 601 1.92 -24.62 13.07
CA ALA A 601 2.44 -24.93 14.40
C ALA A 601 1.50 -24.46 15.53
N VAL A 602 0.91 -23.26 15.43
CA VAL A 602 -0.09 -22.75 16.40
C VAL A 602 -1.39 -23.57 16.33
N MET A 603 -1.81 -24.01 15.15
CA MET A 603 -2.94 -24.94 14.98
C MET A 603 -2.64 -26.31 15.60
N LYS A 604 -1.40 -26.79 15.53
CA LYS A 604 -0.99 -28.02 16.21
C LYS A 604 -1.02 -27.87 17.74
N THR A 605 -0.57 -26.74 18.31
CA THR A 605 -0.70 -26.51 19.77
C THR A 605 -2.16 -26.39 20.19
N TYR A 606 -3.04 -25.81 19.35
CA TYR A 606 -4.49 -25.78 19.58
C TYR A 606 -5.10 -27.19 19.66
N ASP A 607 -4.71 -28.08 18.74
CA ASP A 607 -5.16 -29.48 18.75
C ASP A 607 -4.60 -30.29 19.94
N GLU A 608 -3.43 -29.95 20.45
CA GLU A 608 -2.86 -30.51 21.69
C GLU A 608 -3.53 -29.95 22.97
N LEU A 609 -3.97 -28.69 22.96
CA LEU A 609 -4.69 -28.05 24.07
C LEU A 609 -6.15 -28.54 24.19
N LYS A 610 -6.86 -28.74 23.07
CA LYS A 610 -8.26 -29.22 23.03
C LYS A 610 -8.55 -30.39 23.98
N PRO A 611 -7.86 -31.55 23.92
CA PRO A 611 -8.15 -32.68 24.81
C PRO A 611 -7.75 -32.43 26.26
N GLN A 612 -6.81 -31.52 26.53
CA GLN A 612 -6.37 -31.17 27.88
C GLN A 612 -7.38 -30.25 28.59
N CYS A 613 -8.07 -29.41 27.82
CA CYS A 613 -9.04 -28.43 28.28
C CYS A 613 -10.51 -28.82 28.03
N ALA A 614 -10.77 -29.96 27.38
CA ALA A 614 -12.11 -30.50 27.20
C ALA A 614 -12.66 -31.07 28.52
N ASP A 615 -13.72 -30.46 29.05
CA ASP A 615 -14.45 -30.96 30.22
C ASP A 615 -15.28 -32.21 29.88
N ALA A 616 -14.84 -33.37 30.37
CA ALA A 616 -15.50 -34.65 30.09
C ALA A 616 -16.86 -34.86 30.80
N SER A 617 -17.18 -34.07 31.83
CA SER A 617 -18.44 -34.19 32.59
C SER A 617 -18.77 -32.96 33.44
N ALA A 618 -19.98 -32.41 33.25
CA ALA A 618 -20.53 -31.20 33.89
C ALA A 618 -19.67 -29.93 33.70
N SER A 619 -20.30 -28.76 33.68
CA SER A 619 -19.56 -27.50 33.64
C SER A 619 -18.78 -27.30 34.94
N TYR A 620 -17.62 -26.63 34.87
CA TYR A 620 -16.84 -26.28 36.07
C TYR A 620 -17.69 -25.59 37.14
N GLU A 621 -18.62 -24.70 36.78
CA GLU A 621 -19.48 -24.01 37.74
C GLU A 621 -20.43 -24.98 38.47
N GLU A 622 -20.95 -26.01 37.79
CA GLU A 622 -21.74 -27.07 38.44
C GLU A 622 -20.89 -27.96 39.34
N ARG A 623 -19.64 -28.25 38.96
CA ARG A 623 -18.71 -29.06 39.78
C ARG A 623 -18.27 -28.28 41.03
N LYS A 624 -17.94 -27.00 40.86
CA LYS A 624 -17.64 -26.07 41.94
C LYS A 624 -18.83 -25.94 42.89
N ALA A 625 -20.04 -25.63 42.39
CA ALA A 625 -21.23 -25.50 43.23
C ALA A 625 -21.55 -26.77 44.03
N LYS A 626 -21.35 -27.96 43.45
CA LYS A 626 -21.47 -29.25 44.16
C LYS A 626 -20.41 -29.40 45.25
N ARG A 627 -19.14 -29.08 44.95
CA ARG A 627 -18.03 -29.20 45.89
C ARG A 627 -18.15 -28.20 47.04
N ASP A 628 -18.56 -26.96 46.77
CA ASP A 628 -18.84 -25.92 47.77
C ASP A 628 -19.99 -26.36 48.71
N ALA A 629 -21.04 -26.98 48.17
CA ALA A 629 -22.14 -27.53 48.97
C ALA A 629 -21.73 -28.76 49.80
N GLU A 630 -20.83 -29.59 49.29
CA GLU A 630 -20.31 -30.78 49.98
C GLU A 630 -19.31 -30.39 51.09
N ILE A 631 -18.40 -29.44 50.84
CA ILE A 631 -17.54 -28.83 51.88
C ILE A 631 -18.40 -28.25 53.01
N LYS A 632 -19.40 -27.42 52.68
CA LYS A 632 -20.32 -26.86 53.67
C LYS A 632 -21.08 -27.91 54.48
N SER A 633 -21.40 -29.05 53.87
CA SER A 633 -22.04 -30.17 54.56
C SER A 633 -21.07 -30.89 55.53
N LEU A 634 -19.78 -30.96 55.17
CA LEU A 634 -18.72 -31.51 56.02
C LEU A 634 -18.35 -30.58 57.18
N GLU A 635 -18.31 -29.27 56.95
CA GLU A 635 -18.15 -28.24 58.00
C GLU A 635 -19.29 -28.35 59.04
N GLN A 636 -20.54 -28.40 58.59
CA GLN A 636 -21.71 -28.58 59.45
C GLN A 636 -21.67 -29.92 60.24
N ALA A 637 -21.14 -30.98 59.63
CA ALA A 637 -20.92 -32.25 60.32
C ALA A 637 -19.80 -32.14 61.38
N MET A 638 -18.74 -31.38 61.11
CA MET A 638 -17.67 -31.09 62.06
C MET A 638 -18.19 -30.32 63.28
N ASP A 639 -18.98 -29.26 63.05
CA ASP A 639 -19.60 -28.46 64.12
C ASP A 639 -20.50 -29.33 65.02
N ALA A 640 -21.34 -30.17 64.41
CA ALA A 640 -22.20 -31.11 65.15
C ALA A 640 -21.37 -32.09 66.01
N LEU A 641 -20.26 -32.61 65.48
CA LEU A 641 -19.32 -33.47 66.22
C LEU A 641 -18.52 -32.72 67.30
N ASN A 642 -18.36 -31.40 67.18
CA ASN A 642 -17.72 -30.55 68.18
C ASN A 642 -18.69 -30.19 69.34
N ILE A 643 -19.98 -30.07 69.06
CA ILE A 643 -21.04 -29.82 70.07
C ILE A 643 -21.41 -31.09 70.84
N ALA A 644 -21.23 -32.29 70.26
CA ALA A 644 -21.61 -33.57 70.86
C ALA A 644 -20.66 -34.08 71.98
N ARG A 645 -20.05 -33.18 72.76
CA ARG A 645 -19.06 -33.48 73.81
C ARG A 645 -19.42 -32.81 75.14
#